data_AF-A0A964EBI3-F1
#
_entry.id   AF-A0A964EBI3-F1
#
_cell.length_a   1.000
_cell.length_b   1.000
_cell.length_c   1.000
_cell.angle_alpha   90.00
_cell.angle_beta   90.00
_cell.angle_gamma   90.00
#
_symmetry.space_group_name_H-M   'P 1'
#
loop_
_entity.id
_entity.type
_entity.pdbx_description
1 polymer ?
#
loop_
_entity_poly.entity_id
_entity_poly.type
_entity_poly.pdbx_seq_one_letter_code
_entity_poly.pdbx_strand_id
1 'polypeptide(L)'
;MKETSFAPEERRLQILLRILALVFGLAAFGYLLPALFGPNKDFFVNLPFVTNSAVKVSVLALLSFFAAADVRRYRMMTWLVIVGHIISEIAVGATLIWGETDRVVSMTLPILNDLLTFPISTPLIGSMVLDGVIIVLLLWFYVAAERVRYGLSYLTPLEFRSLVALSEALIVGIEEKVPPDEMARNADQYLMAFRARTKWIFKLVLNGMQIYPILSLNPPLSMMDPESRRKYLEDRFYRGTSLLPGLERTLVQIMIRISKQLAYLGYYNDPRTFESIGYVPFTARPDTPAKLAANPPAERKPLRVLTAADVEEETITGDIIIIGSGAGASTLAHGILRENPNRSIVMIERGDYIDRSEMNDNEIDMLSKLYAEGALQLSRDFRFQVLQGSCVGGTTVVNNAVCFDLPDNVLDRWNDVGGLNAGLDPSRLANSHQTVRTLIDIGRQNPQNLNPGALPFVNGANHLGLGVAPNELQIVEANITRDCYGCGYCNIGCQFGKKLSMLDTVLPKIQAEHGVDKLRIVAGCEAVKIRGRGRSVTTVECRFKDGKRVNVKGNTIVVSAGTVSSSLILLRSGIGGDRAGKRLSFNMGSPMTGVFDHVVNAYAGLQISHYVLQRPSKGYIIETWFNPPVAQALTMPGWFADHFNNMLRYNKMSSVGVLVPTEANAEVRVAGIFGRDIKYEPTKNDLNHLAEGLILGGEIFFNGGATSVMPHTLDFHEWKDPADLQQLRSIVHEKGGLTLGTGHPQGGNVLSKNPQLGVVNPEFRVYGYDNLYVCDASVFPSSVGVNPQLTVMALADYAAPIIAADSTTTT
;
A
#
# COMPACT_ATOMS: atom_id res chain seq x y z
N MET A 1 -30.03 11.56 25.16
CA MET A 1 -30.62 12.75 24.51
C MET A 1 -29.63 13.91 24.55
N LYS A 2 -28.78 14.06 23.52
CA LYS A 2 -27.89 15.22 23.34
C LYS A 2 -27.45 15.40 21.87
N GLU A 3 -28.38 15.17 20.93
CA GLU A 3 -28.20 15.49 19.50
C GLU A 3 -29.42 16.23 18.99
N THR A 4 -29.48 17.55 19.17
CA THR A 4 -30.64 18.35 18.67
C THR A 4 -30.25 19.50 17.77
N SER A 5 -28.96 19.73 17.50
CA SER A 5 -28.53 20.73 16.50
C SER A 5 -27.86 20.05 15.30
N PHE A 6 -28.32 20.39 14.09
CA PHE A 6 -27.63 20.06 12.85
C PHE A 6 -26.22 20.65 12.84
N ALA A 7 -25.27 19.90 12.27
CA ALA A 7 -23.95 20.43 11.97
C ALA A 7 -24.05 21.60 10.96
N PRO A 8 -23.04 22.49 10.89
CA PRO A 8 -23.06 23.63 9.96
C PRO A 8 -23.35 23.24 8.51
N GLU A 9 -22.79 22.13 8.04
CA GLU A 9 -22.95 21.60 6.67
C GLU A 9 -24.36 21.07 6.42
N GLU A 10 -24.92 20.33 7.39
CA GLU A 10 -26.31 19.87 7.35
C GLU A 10 -27.29 21.07 7.32
N ARG A 11 -26.99 22.11 8.10
CA ARG A 11 -27.78 23.36 8.11
C ARG A 11 -27.68 24.09 6.76
N ARG A 12 -26.51 24.12 6.13
CA ARG A 12 -26.35 24.72 4.79
C ARG A 12 -27.16 23.96 3.73
N LEU A 13 -27.13 22.62 3.75
CA LEU A 13 -27.98 21.80 2.87
C LEU A 13 -29.47 22.08 3.14
N GLN A 14 -29.86 22.17 4.40
CA GLN A 14 -31.24 22.50 4.79
C GLN A 14 -31.65 23.86 4.21
N ILE A 15 -30.81 24.89 4.33
CA ILE A 15 -31.06 26.23 3.79
C ILE A 15 -31.21 26.17 2.27
N LEU A 16 -30.30 25.49 1.57
CA LEU A 16 -30.37 25.32 0.12
C LEU A 16 -31.71 24.68 -0.29
N LEU A 17 -32.12 23.59 0.38
CA LEU A 17 -33.39 22.92 0.09
C LEU A 17 -34.60 23.81 0.35
N ARG A 18 -34.56 24.70 1.36
CA ARG A 18 -35.62 25.70 1.57
C ARG A 18 -35.67 26.73 0.45
N ILE A 19 -34.50 27.21 0.01
CA ILE A 19 -34.40 28.14 -1.12
C ILE A 19 -34.95 27.48 -2.38
N LEU A 20 -34.56 26.24 -2.67
CA LEU A 20 -35.05 25.49 -3.82
C LEU A 20 -36.56 25.22 -3.74
N ALA A 21 -37.08 24.86 -2.56
CA ALA A 21 -38.52 24.70 -2.36
C ALA A 21 -39.29 25.99 -2.69
N LEU A 22 -38.78 27.14 -2.24
CA LEU A 22 -39.37 28.45 -2.55
C LEU A 22 -39.25 28.78 -4.04
N VAL A 23 -38.06 28.64 -4.63
CA VAL A 23 -37.79 28.95 -6.04
C VAL A 23 -38.64 28.08 -6.95
N PHE A 24 -38.71 26.77 -6.72
CA PHE A 24 -39.55 25.85 -7.50
C PHE A 24 -41.04 26.11 -7.27
N GLY A 25 -41.44 26.47 -6.05
CA GLY A 25 -42.81 26.90 -5.76
C GLY A 25 -43.20 28.15 -6.55
N LEU A 26 -42.35 29.18 -6.54
CA LEU A 26 -42.55 30.41 -7.33
C LEU A 26 -42.53 30.13 -8.84
N ALA A 27 -41.64 29.24 -9.30
CA ALA A 27 -41.62 28.81 -10.71
C ALA A 27 -42.91 28.10 -11.10
N ALA A 28 -43.47 27.24 -10.23
CA ALA A 28 -44.77 26.61 -10.46
C ALA A 28 -45.88 27.66 -10.64
N PHE A 29 -45.92 28.69 -9.78
CA PHE A 29 -46.85 29.82 -9.96
C PHE A 29 -46.59 30.60 -11.25
N GLY A 30 -45.32 30.78 -11.63
CA GLY A 30 -44.93 31.41 -12.89
C GLY A 30 -45.40 30.65 -14.13
N TYR A 31 -45.56 29.33 -14.05
CA TYR A 31 -46.17 28.52 -15.11
C TYR A 31 -47.70 28.54 -15.06
N LEU A 32 -48.29 28.45 -13.87
CA LEU A 32 -49.75 28.28 -13.70
C LEU A 32 -50.54 29.59 -13.83
N LEU A 33 -50.04 30.70 -13.29
CA LEU A 33 -50.77 31.98 -13.30
C LEU A 33 -50.97 32.53 -14.73
N PRO A 34 -49.95 32.55 -15.62
CA PRO A 34 -50.16 32.99 -17.00
C PRO A 34 -51.05 32.04 -17.80
N ALA A 35 -51.02 30.73 -17.51
CA ALA A 35 -51.92 29.76 -18.13
C ALA A 35 -53.40 29.98 -17.77
N LEU A 36 -53.66 30.48 -16.55
CA LEU A 36 -55.02 30.74 -16.06
C LEU A 36 -55.51 32.14 -16.43
N PHE A 37 -54.66 33.17 -16.33
CA PHE A 37 -55.07 34.58 -16.35
C PHE A 37 -54.17 35.51 -17.19
N GLY A 38 -53.15 35.00 -17.88
CA GLY A 38 -52.13 35.84 -18.54
C GLY A 38 -52.37 36.13 -20.03
N PRO A 39 -51.75 37.22 -20.56
CA PRO A 39 -51.81 37.57 -21.98
C PRO A 39 -51.11 36.55 -22.89
N ASN A 40 -50.30 35.65 -22.32
CA ASN A 40 -49.59 34.57 -23.03
C ASN A 40 -50.25 33.20 -22.86
N LYS A 41 -51.56 33.14 -22.56
CA LYS A 41 -52.26 31.88 -22.27
C LYS A 41 -51.97 30.77 -23.28
N ASP A 42 -51.98 31.09 -24.57
CA ASP A 42 -51.73 30.12 -25.64
C ASP A 42 -50.32 29.52 -25.60
N PHE A 43 -49.30 30.31 -25.20
CA PHE A 43 -47.95 29.80 -24.99
C PHE A 43 -47.92 28.77 -23.86
N PHE A 44 -48.57 29.08 -22.74
CA PHE A 44 -48.51 28.24 -21.54
C PHE A 44 -49.44 27.03 -21.56
N VAL A 45 -50.48 27.05 -22.40
CA VAL A 45 -51.46 25.96 -22.55
C VAL A 45 -51.13 25.03 -23.72
N ASN A 46 -50.67 25.56 -24.85
CA ASN A 46 -50.55 24.76 -26.09
C ASN A 46 -49.19 24.08 -26.27
N LEU A 47 -48.21 24.35 -25.40
CA LEU A 47 -46.88 23.77 -25.48
C LEU A 47 -46.71 22.67 -24.40
N PRO A 48 -46.64 21.38 -24.79
CA PRO A 48 -46.59 20.27 -23.84
C PRO A 48 -45.45 20.33 -22.82
N PHE A 49 -44.31 20.93 -23.18
CA PHE A 49 -43.19 21.09 -22.25
C PHE A 49 -43.53 22.01 -21.07
N VAL A 50 -44.45 22.96 -21.23
CA VAL A 50 -44.86 23.89 -20.16
C VAL A 50 -45.64 23.15 -19.08
N THR A 51 -46.64 22.34 -19.46
CA THR A 51 -47.42 21.52 -18.52
C THR A 51 -46.53 20.51 -17.79
N ASN A 52 -45.64 19.83 -18.52
CA ASN A 52 -44.68 18.90 -17.93
C ASN A 52 -43.71 19.62 -16.97
N SER A 53 -43.27 20.84 -17.33
CA SER A 53 -42.41 21.65 -16.48
C SER A 53 -43.10 22.10 -15.21
N ALA A 54 -44.38 22.52 -15.28
CA ALA A 54 -45.18 22.90 -14.13
C ALA A 54 -45.30 21.73 -13.12
N VAL A 55 -45.65 20.53 -13.60
CA VAL A 55 -45.72 19.33 -12.76
C VAL A 55 -44.35 19.00 -12.17
N LYS A 56 -43.29 19.01 -12.99
CA LYS A 56 -41.91 18.76 -12.54
C LYS A 56 -41.52 19.69 -11.39
N VAL A 57 -41.62 21.01 -11.59
CA VAL A 57 -41.18 21.97 -10.58
C VAL A 57 -42.06 21.94 -9.33
N SER A 58 -43.37 21.67 -9.45
CA SER A 58 -44.24 21.47 -8.28
C SER A 58 -43.83 20.24 -7.45
N VAL A 59 -43.53 19.10 -8.10
CA VAL A 59 -43.06 17.90 -7.41
C VAL A 59 -41.71 18.15 -6.75
N LEU A 60 -40.77 18.78 -7.46
CA LEU A 60 -39.45 19.12 -6.92
C LEU A 60 -39.57 20.09 -5.73
N ALA A 61 -40.48 21.07 -5.79
CA ALA A 61 -40.75 21.99 -4.67
C ALA A 61 -41.19 21.23 -3.42
N LEU A 62 -42.14 20.30 -3.56
CA LEU A 62 -42.63 19.46 -2.46
C LEU A 62 -41.51 18.58 -1.90
N LEU A 63 -40.76 17.90 -2.76
CA LEU A 63 -39.64 17.04 -2.33
C LEU A 63 -38.57 17.86 -1.60
N SER A 64 -38.20 19.04 -2.12
CA SER A 64 -37.27 19.95 -1.46
C SER A 64 -37.80 20.46 -0.11
N PHE A 65 -39.09 20.77 -0.02
CA PHE A 65 -39.73 21.21 1.23
C PHE A 65 -39.68 20.11 2.31
N PHE A 66 -40.07 18.89 1.98
CA PHE A 66 -39.99 17.76 2.92
C PHE A 66 -38.54 17.41 3.27
N ALA A 67 -37.63 17.40 2.29
CA ALA A 67 -36.20 17.21 2.53
C ALA A 67 -35.63 18.26 3.50
N ALA A 68 -36.07 19.51 3.38
CA ALA A 68 -35.65 20.61 4.25
C ALA A 68 -36.20 20.55 5.68
N ALA A 69 -37.28 19.79 5.94
CA ALA A 69 -37.82 19.65 7.28
C ALA A 69 -36.83 18.92 8.21
N ASP A 70 -36.23 17.84 7.70
CA ASP A 70 -35.18 17.10 8.37
C ASP A 70 -34.31 16.39 7.32
N VAL A 71 -33.13 16.96 7.07
CA VAL A 71 -32.18 16.47 6.07
C VAL A 71 -31.62 15.09 6.42
N ARG A 72 -31.69 14.67 7.69
CA ARG A 72 -31.25 13.34 8.13
C ARG A 72 -32.32 12.30 7.85
N ARG A 73 -33.57 12.59 8.23
CA ARG A 73 -34.73 11.69 8.10
C ARG A 73 -35.18 11.55 6.65
N TYR A 74 -35.26 12.64 5.90
CA TYR A 74 -35.78 12.68 4.53
C TYR A 74 -34.68 12.68 3.47
N ARG A 75 -33.51 12.11 3.78
CA ARG A 75 -32.35 12.05 2.87
C ARG A 75 -32.66 11.53 1.46
N MET A 76 -33.59 10.59 1.35
CA MET A 76 -33.98 10.02 0.06
C MET A 76 -34.68 11.07 -0.82
N MET A 77 -35.43 11.99 -0.21
CA MET A 77 -36.09 13.07 -0.93
C MET A 77 -35.07 14.00 -1.58
N THR A 78 -33.95 14.32 -0.91
CA THR A 78 -32.84 15.08 -1.52
C THR A 78 -32.27 14.36 -2.75
N TRP A 79 -32.08 13.03 -2.66
CA TRP A 79 -31.63 12.23 -3.81
C TRP A 79 -32.64 12.23 -4.94
N LEU A 80 -33.94 12.11 -4.66
CA LEU A 80 -34.98 12.18 -5.68
C LEU A 80 -35.00 13.53 -6.39
N VAL A 81 -34.74 14.63 -5.67
CA VAL A 81 -34.55 15.95 -6.30
C VAL A 81 -33.36 15.92 -7.24
N ILE A 82 -32.19 15.43 -6.81
CA ILE A 82 -30.98 15.34 -7.65
C ILE A 82 -31.22 14.48 -8.90
N VAL A 83 -31.73 13.26 -8.72
CA VAL A 83 -32.01 12.32 -9.81
C VAL A 83 -33.06 12.88 -10.76
N GLY A 84 -34.09 13.56 -10.24
CA GLY A 84 -35.10 14.23 -11.05
C GLY A 84 -34.50 15.27 -12.00
N HIS A 85 -33.51 16.06 -11.54
CA HIS A 85 -32.80 17.00 -12.41
C HIS A 85 -31.90 16.27 -13.42
N ILE A 86 -31.20 15.21 -13.04
CA ILE A 86 -30.37 14.42 -13.98
C ILE A 86 -31.23 13.82 -15.09
N ILE A 87 -32.42 13.29 -14.76
CA ILE A 87 -33.36 12.78 -15.76
C ILE A 87 -33.87 13.92 -16.66
N SER A 88 -34.15 15.09 -16.07
CA SER A 88 -34.52 16.31 -16.81
C SER A 88 -33.44 16.70 -17.82
N GLU A 89 -32.17 16.75 -17.40
CA GLU A 89 -31.00 17.03 -18.27
C GLU A 89 -30.91 16.06 -19.45
N ILE A 90 -31.05 14.76 -19.20
CA ILE A 90 -31.02 13.73 -20.25
C ILE A 90 -32.18 13.93 -21.23
N ALA A 91 -33.39 14.21 -20.73
CA ALA A 91 -34.57 14.44 -21.55
C ALA A 91 -34.47 15.72 -22.40
N VAL A 92 -33.97 16.81 -21.82
CA VAL A 92 -33.74 18.08 -22.54
C VAL A 92 -32.64 17.91 -23.59
N GLY A 93 -31.53 17.25 -23.24
CA GLY A 93 -30.45 16.94 -24.18
C GLY A 93 -30.94 16.09 -25.36
N ALA A 94 -31.74 15.05 -25.10
CA ALA A 94 -32.37 14.26 -26.16
C ALA A 94 -33.29 15.11 -27.04
N THR A 95 -34.07 16.02 -26.44
CA THR A 95 -34.97 16.93 -27.17
C THR A 95 -34.20 17.92 -28.03
N LEU A 96 -33.06 18.44 -27.56
CA LEU A 96 -32.20 19.35 -28.33
C LEU A 96 -31.50 18.65 -29.50
N ILE A 97 -31.20 17.35 -29.38
CA ILE A 97 -30.52 16.58 -30.43
C ILE A 97 -31.50 16.07 -31.50
N TRP A 98 -32.68 15.60 -31.07
CA TRP A 98 -33.62 14.90 -31.95
C TRP A 98 -34.95 15.60 -32.17
N GLY A 99 -35.25 16.68 -31.44
CA GLY A 99 -36.51 17.42 -31.54
C GLY A 99 -36.43 18.62 -32.49
N GLU A 100 -37.60 19.09 -32.93
CA GLU A 100 -37.73 20.31 -33.75
C GLU A 100 -37.66 21.57 -32.87
N THR A 101 -36.46 21.96 -32.45
CA THR A 101 -36.27 23.08 -31.50
C THR A 101 -36.07 24.45 -32.14
N ASP A 102 -35.99 24.53 -33.46
CA ASP A 102 -35.80 25.80 -34.20
C ASP A 102 -37.09 26.60 -34.41
N ARG A 103 -38.24 26.01 -34.06
CA ARG A 103 -39.54 26.70 -34.13
C ARG A 103 -39.50 27.95 -33.25
N VAL A 104 -39.77 29.11 -33.84
CA VAL A 104 -39.82 30.39 -33.13
C VAL A 104 -41.17 30.55 -32.45
N VAL A 105 -41.13 30.99 -31.19
CA VAL A 105 -42.32 31.28 -30.40
C VAL A 105 -42.23 32.70 -29.87
N SER A 106 -43.39 33.37 -29.78
CA SER A 106 -43.51 34.73 -29.27
C SER A 106 -44.07 34.73 -27.85
N MET A 107 -43.49 35.53 -26.97
CA MET A 107 -43.98 35.75 -25.61
C MET A 107 -43.97 37.26 -25.28
N THR A 108 -45.08 37.78 -24.76
CA THR A 108 -45.22 39.18 -24.36
C THR A 108 -44.77 39.36 -22.91
N LEU A 109 -43.80 40.22 -22.62
CA LEU A 109 -43.38 40.47 -21.23
C LEU A 109 -44.38 41.39 -20.49
N PRO A 110 -44.94 40.99 -19.33
CA PRO A 110 -45.98 41.76 -18.64
C PRO A 110 -45.56 43.17 -18.17
N ILE A 111 -44.26 43.43 -18.03
CA ILE A 111 -43.72 44.67 -17.45
C ILE A 111 -43.21 45.63 -18.52
N LEU A 112 -42.80 45.13 -19.69
CA LEU A 112 -42.20 45.91 -20.77
C LEU A 112 -43.13 46.09 -21.98
N ASN A 113 -44.22 45.32 -22.08
CA ASN A 113 -45.12 45.27 -23.23
C ASN A 113 -44.43 44.96 -24.58
N ASP A 114 -43.17 44.52 -24.55
CA ASP A 114 -42.40 44.10 -25.72
C ASP A 114 -42.65 42.63 -26.06
N LEU A 115 -42.74 42.35 -27.36
CA LEU A 115 -42.86 41.00 -27.92
C LEU A 115 -41.47 40.38 -28.09
N LEU A 116 -41.14 39.40 -27.27
CA LEU A 116 -39.92 38.61 -27.43
C LEU A 116 -40.18 37.42 -28.34
N THR A 117 -39.34 37.26 -29.37
CA THR A 117 -39.34 36.11 -30.27
C THR A 117 -38.03 35.34 -30.10
N PHE A 118 -38.13 34.04 -29.85
CA PHE A 118 -36.96 33.18 -29.68
C PHE A 118 -37.28 31.74 -30.14
N PRO A 119 -36.28 30.98 -30.60
CA PRO A 119 -36.45 29.55 -30.88
C PRO A 119 -36.66 28.77 -29.58
N ILE A 120 -37.39 27.65 -29.63
CA ILE A 120 -37.61 26.75 -28.48
C ILE A 120 -36.29 26.27 -27.85
N SER A 121 -35.21 26.18 -28.64
CA SER A 121 -33.88 25.83 -28.13
C SER A 121 -33.36 26.79 -27.06
N THR A 122 -33.69 28.08 -27.11
CA THR A 122 -33.22 29.08 -26.14
C THR A 122 -33.66 28.80 -24.70
N PRO A 123 -34.96 28.64 -24.38
CA PRO A 123 -35.38 28.30 -23.01
C PRO A 123 -34.94 26.89 -22.60
N LEU A 124 -34.83 25.93 -23.53
CA LEU A 124 -34.33 24.58 -23.22
C LEU A 124 -32.87 24.61 -22.77
N ILE A 125 -31.99 25.29 -23.51
CA ILE A 125 -30.57 25.48 -23.12
C ILE A 125 -30.48 26.24 -21.79
N GLY A 126 -31.27 27.30 -21.62
CA GLY A 126 -31.33 28.03 -20.34
C GLY A 126 -31.74 27.14 -19.17
N SER A 127 -32.73 26.26 -19.36
CA SER A 127 -33.15 25.29 -18.35
C SER A 127 -32.07 24.25 -18.04
N MET A 128 -31.33 23.80 -19.05
CA MET A 128 -30.25 22.83 -18.92
C MET A 128 -29.06 23.41 -18.13
N VAL A 129 -28.69 24.67 -18.39
CA VAL A 129 -27.65 25.36 -17.60
C VAL A 129 -28.09 25.51 -16.14
N LEU A 130 -29.36 25.88 -15.91
CA LEU A 130 -29.90 26.05 -14.56
C LEU A 130 -29.97 24.73 -13.78
N ASP A 131 -30.56 23.68 -14.37
CA ASP A 131 -30.67 22.34 -13.78
C ASP A 131 -29.26 21.78 -13.50
N GLY A 132 -28.30 21.96 -14.41
CA GLY A 132 -26.87 21.63 -14.20
C GLY A 132 -26.25 22.32 -12.98
N VAL A 133 -26.47 23.63 -12.80
CA VAL A 133 -26.00 24.37 -11.61
C VAL A 133 -26.66 23.85 -10.33
N ILE A 134 -27.97 23.58 -10.38
CA ILE A 134 -28.71 23.03 -9.23
C ILE A 134 -28.17 21.64 -8.84
N ILE A 135 -27.91 20.77 -9.81
CA ILE A 135 -27.31 19.44 -9.58
C ILE A 135 -25.96 19.59 -8.87
N VAL A 136 -25.07 20.45 -9.38
CA VAL A 136 -23.73 20.66 -8.80
C VAL A 136 -23.83 21.18 -7.36
N LEU A 137 -24.69 22.18 -7.11
CA LEU A 137 -24.88 22.73 -5.78
C LEU A 137 -25.48 21.68 -4.83
N LEU A 138 -26.55 20.99 -5.23
CA LEU A 138 -27.17 19.95 -4.42
C LEU A 138 -26.18 18.83 -4.10
N LEU A 139 -25.42 18.35 -5.08
CA LEU A 139 -24.41 17.32 -4.85
C LEU A 139 -23.31 17.81 -3.90
N TRP A 140 -22.82 19.03 -4.06
CA TRP A 140 -21.82 19.60 -3.15
C TRP A 140 -22.34 19.64 -1.72
N PHE A 141 -23.47 20.31 -1.47
CA PHE A 141 -24.00 20.44 -0.11
C PHE A 141 -24.46 19.11 0.47
N TYR A 142 -25.01 18.21 -0.34
CA TYR A 142 -25.41 16.87 0.08
C TYR A 142 -24.19 16.03 0.51
N VAL A 143 -23.14 16.00 -0.31
CA VAL A 143 -21.91 15.27 0.02
C VAL A 143 -21.23 15.87 1.25
N ALA A 144 -21.20 17.19 1.39
CA ALA A 144 -20.65 17.84 2.56
C ALA A 144 -21.42 17.48 3.85
N ALA A 145 -22.75 17.52 3.81
CA ALA A 145 -23.60 17.16 4.94
C ALA A 145 -23.43 15.68 5.36
N GLU A 146 -23.46 14.76 4.39
CA GLU A 146 -23.31 13.33 4.69
C GLU A 146 -21.88 12.98 5.15
N ARG A 147 -20.85 13.67 4.66
CA ARG A 147 -19.47 13.46 5.14
C ARG A 147 -19.33 13.79 6.62
N VAL A 148 -19.89 14.93 7.06
CA VAL A 148 -19.88 15.31 8.47
C VAL A 148 -20.71 14.33 9.30
N ARG A 149 -21.86 13.91 8.78
CA ARG A 149 -22.74 12.94 9.45
C ARG A 149 -22.06 11.60 9.75
N TYR A 150 -21.34 11.04 8.78
CA TYR A 150 -20.63 9.76 8.97
C TYR A 150 -19.21 9.92 9.53
N GLY A 151 -18.73 11.16 9.76
CA GLY A 151 -17.36 11.43 10.21
C GLY A 151 -16.28 11.06 9.19
N LEU A 152 -16.54 11.25 7.89
CA LEU A 152 -15.65 10.81 6.81
C LEU A 152 -14.54 11.81 6.54
N SER A 153 -13.32 11.30 6.46
CA SER A 153 -12.10 12.05 6.18
C SER A 153 -11.61 11.84 4.75
N TYR A 154 -11.80 10.65 4.18
CA TYR A 154 -11.30 10.32 2.84
C TYR A 154 -12.39 9.94 1.84
N LEU A 155 -13.23 8.97 2.19
CA LEU A 155 -14.27 8.38 1.36
C LEU A 155 -15.42 9.36 1.09
N THR A 156 -16.17 9.08 0.02
CA THR A 156 -17.48 9.68 -0.21
C THR A 156 -18.56 8.89 0.54
N PRO A 157 -19.75 9.47 0.79
CA PRO A 157 -20.85 8.75 1.41
C PRO A 157 -21.25 7.46 0.68
N LEU A 158 -21.13 7.44 -0.65
CA LEU A 158 -21.44 6.25 -1.46
C LEU A 158 -20.40 5.15 -1.24
N GLU A 159 -19.11 5.50 -1.32
CA GLU A 159 -18.00 4.58 -1.06
C GLU A 159 -18.05 4.02 0.36
N PHE A 160 -18.33 4.87 1.36
CA PHE A 160 -18.49 4.47 2.74
C PHE A 160 -19.61 3.44 2.90
N ARG A 161 -20.81 3.71 2.38
CA ARG A 161 -21.94 2.75 2.44
C ARG A 161 -21.63 1.45 1.73
N SER A 162 -20.89 1.49 0.63
CA SER A 162 -20.43 0.29 -0.06
C SER A 162 -19.49 -0.52 0.82
N LEU A 163 -18.55 0.14 1.51
CA LEU A 163 -17.66 -0.53 2.45
C LEU A 163 -18.40 -1.07 3.68
N VAL A 164 -19.39 -0.36 4.24
CA VAL A 164 -20.26 -0.88 5.31
C VAL A 164 -20.95 -2.17 4.84
N ALA A 165 -21.52 -2.15 3.64
CA ALA A 165 -22.22 -3.28 3.07
C ALA A 165 -21.29 -4.48 2.81
N LEU A 166 -20.04 -4.21 2.43
CA LEU A 166 -18.99 -5.22 2.26
C LEU A 166 -18.54 -5.79 3.60
N SER A 167 -18.31 -4.94 4.61
CA SER A 167 -17.92 -5.36 5.96
C SER A 167 -18.97 -6.28 6.59
N GLU A 168 -20.26 -5.93 6.49
CA GLU A 168 -21.38 -6.77 6.95
C GLU A 168 -21.43 -8.14 6.25
N ALA A 169 -20.96 -8.21 4.99
CA ALA A 169 -20.96 -9.46 4.25
C ALA A 169 -19.69 -10.30 4.44
N LEU A 170 -18.54 -9.65 4.67
CA LEU A 170 -17.20 -10.28 4.67
C LEU A 170 -16.75 -10.71 6.06
N ILE A 171 -17.17 -10.02 7.11
CA ILE A 171 -16.98 -10.41 8.50
C ILE A 171 -18.30 -11.02 8.95
N VAL A 172 -18.33 -12.34 9.18
CA VAL A 172 -19.55 -13.08 9.51
C VAL A 172 -19.27 -13.97 10.71
N GLY A 173 -19.68 -13.51 11.90
CA GLY A 173 -19.37 -14.17 13.16
C GLY A 173 -20.53 -14.18 14.15
N ILE A 174 -20.64 -15.25 14.95
CA ILE A 174 -21.68 -15.39 16.01
C ILE A 174 -21.51 -14.33 17.13
N GLU A 175 -20.35 -13.65 17.20
CA GLU A 175 -20.08 -12.57 18.15
C GLU A 175 -19.23 -11.45 17.56
N GLU A 176 -19.71 -10.78 16.51
CA GLU A 176 -19.04 -9.59 15.97
C GLU A 176 -18.92 -8.49 17.03
N LYS A 177 -17.69 -8.05 17.32
CA LYS A 177 -17.42 -7.06 18.37
C LYS A 177 -17.43 -5.62 17.87
N VAL A 178 -17.39 -5.43 16.55
CA VAL A 178 -17.29 -4.12 15.88
C VAL A 178 -18.42 -4.01 14.87
N PRO A 179 -19.28 -2.98 14.93
CA PRO A 179 -20.32 -2.76 13.93
C PRO A 179 -19.73 -2.46 12.53
N PRO A 180 -20.37 -2.90 11.43
CA PRO A 180 -19.86 -2.67 10.06
C PRO A 180 -19.58 -1.20 9.70
N ASP A 181 -20.34 -0.26 10.24
CA ASP A 181 -20.13 1.18 10.03
C ASP A 181 -18.90 1.72 10.78
N GLU A 182 -18.56 1.14 11.94
CA GLU A 182 -17.30 1.42 12.64
C GLU A 182 -16.11 0.82 11.89
N MET A 183 -16.23 -0.41 11.37
CA MET A 183 -15.18 -1.02 10.54
C MET A 183 -14.86 -0.13 9.31
N ALA A 184 -15.90 0.37 8.63
CA ALA A 184 -15.72 1.26 7.49
C ALA A 184 -15.11 2.63 7.89
N ARG A 185 -15.41 3.15 9.08
CA ARG A 185 -14.77 4.37 9.61
C ARG A 185 -13.29 4.14 9.92
N ASN A 186 -12.94 3.01 10.52
CA ASN A 186 -11.55 2.64 10.79
C ASN A 186 -10.74 2.58 9.48
N ALA A 187 -11.31 1.97 8.43
CA ALA A 187 -10.68 1.93 7.11
C ALA A 187 -10.57 3.32 6.44
N ASP A 188 -11.58 4.19 6.59
CA ASP A 188 -11.55 5.57 6.10
C ASP A 188 -10.41 6.38 6.75
N GLN A 189 -10.27 6.27 8.08
CA GLN A 189 -9.20 6.92 8.85
C GLN A 189 -7.82 6.44 8.40
N TYR A 190 -7.64 5.13 8.23
CA TYR A 190 -6.39 4.57 7.71
C TYR A 190 -6.06 5.08 6.30
N LEU A 191 -7.05 5.09 5.40
CA LEU A 191 -6.85 5.65 4.06
C LEU A 191 -6.50 7.13 4.13
N MET A 192 -6.98 7.90 5.11
CA MET A 192 -6.56 9.28 5.30
C MET A 192 -5.10 9.41 5.78
N ALA A 193 -4.64 8.48 6.62
CA ALA A 193 -3.36 8.58 7.35
C ALA A 193 -2.11 8.60 6.45
N PHE A 194 -2.16 8.05 5.22
CA PHE A 194 -1.02 8.04 4.30
C PHE A 194 -1.29 8.72 2.95
N ARG A 195 -0.22 9.14 2.27
CA ARG A 195 -0.28 9.71 0.92
C ARG A 195 0.24 8.71 -0.10
N ALA A 196 -0.55 8.45 -1.13
CA ALA A 196 -0.16 7.66 -2.30
C ALA A 196 -0.81 8.22 -3.56
N ARG A 197 -0.07 8.23 -4.69
CA ARG A 197 -0.60 8.72 -5.98
C ARG A 197 -1.75 7.85 -6.50
N THR A 198 -1.75 6.58 -6.14
CA THR A 198 -2.71 5.54 -6.55
C THR A 198 -3.87 5.37 -5.58
N LYS A 199 -3.91 6.11 -4.46
CA LYS A 199 -4.93 5.92 -3.40
C LYS A 199 -6.37 6.07 -3.90
N TRP A 200 -6.60 6.87 -4.94
CA TRP A 200 -7.92 7.06 -5.54
C TRP A 200 -8.50 5.76 -6.13
N ILE A 201 -7.68 4.74 -6.42
CA ILE A 201 -8.14 3.43 -6.91
C ILE A 201 -9.08 2.75 -5.90
N PHE A 202 -8.87 2.95 -4.59
CA PHE A 202 -9.79 2.42 -3.57
C PHE A 202 -11.21 2.95 -3.75
N LYS A 203 -11.34 4.24 -4.10
CA LYS A 203 -12.63 4.85 -4.40
C LYS A 203 -13.23 4.26 -5.66
N LEU A 204 -12.44 4.08 -6.72
CA LEU A 204 -12.91 3.47 -7.95
C LEU A 204 -13.44 2.06 -7.70
N VAL A 205 -12.71 1.25 -6.92
CA VAL A 205 -13.14 -0.11 -6.54
C VAL A 205 -14.44 -0.10 -5.75
N LEU A 206 -14.57 0.74 -4.73
CA LEU A 206 -15.79 0.80 -3.91
C LEU A 206 -17.00 1.28 -4.73
N ASN A 207 -16.82 2.25 -5.63
CA ASN A 207 -17.87 2.64 -6.57
C ASN A 207 -18.20 1.49 -7.55
N GLY A 208 -17.20 0.77 -8.04
CA GLY A 208 -17.36 -0.43 -8.85
C GLY A 208 -18.20 -1.50 -8.14
N MET A 209 -17.83 -1.86 -6.90
CA MET A 209 -18.58 -2.80 -6.07
C MET A 209 -20.04 -2.36 -5.87
N GLN A 210 -20.28 -1.06 -5.69
CA GLN A 210 -21.63 -0.51 -5.53
C GLN A 210 -22.52 -0.73 -6.75
N ILE A 211 -21.98 -0.50 -7.96
CA ILE A 211 -22.77 -0.44 -9.21
C ILE A 211 -22.75 -1.74 -10.00
N TYR A 212 -21.72 -2.58 -9.81
CA TYR A 212 -21.57 -3.85 -10.54
C TYR A 212 -22.82 -4.75 -10.49
N PRO A 213 -23.56 -4.86 -9.36
CA PRO A 213 -24.83 -5.58 -9.32
C PRO A 213 -25.87 -5.21 -10.37
N ILE A 214 -25.91 -3.93 -10.78
CA ILE A 214 -26.89 -3.39 -11.72
C ILE A 214 -26.76 -4.08 -13.09
N LEU A 215 -25.54 -4.47 -13.49
CA LEU A 215 -25.30 -5.20 -14.74
C LEU A 215 -26.02 -6.56 -14.79
N SER A 216 -26.40 -7.09 -13.63
CA SER A 216 -27.17 -8.32 -13.48
C SER A 216 -28.59 -8.08 -12.95
N LEU A 217 -29.13 -6.86 -13.13
CA LEU A 217 -30.46 -6.44 -12.69
C LEU A 217 -30.68 -6.58 -11.17
N ASN A 218 -29.61 -6.57 -10.38
CA ASN A 218 -29.70 -6.51 -8.93
C ASN A 218 -29.61 -5.04 -8.45
N PRO A 219 -30.24 -4.69 -7.30
CA PRO A 219 -30.05 -3.38 -6.69
C PRO A 219 -28.58 -3.08 -6.39
N PRO A 220 -28.17 -1.81 -6.24
CA PRO A 220 -26.83 -1.46 -5.79
C PRO A 220 -26.45 -2.22 -4.51
N LEU A 221 -25.17 -2.57 -4.35
CA LEU A 221 -24.71 -3.49 -3.30
C LEU A 221 -25.20 -3.10 -1.90
N SER A 222 -25.08 -1.82 -1.55
CA SER A 222 -25.50 -1.30 -0.23
C SER A 222 -27.02 -1.23 -0.01
N MET A 223 -27.83 -1.52 -1.03
CA MET A 223 -29.29 -1.53 -0.96
C MET A 223 -29.87 -2.94 -0.89
N MET A 224 -29.06 -3.96 -1.16
CA MET A 224 -29.44 -5.36 -0.93
C MET A 224 -29.59 -5.62 0.56
N ASP A 225 -30.52 -6.48 0.93
CA ASP A 225 -30.54 -7.06 2.28
C ASP A 225 -29.26 -7.90 2.51
N PRO A 226 -28.86 -8.13 3.77
CA PRO A 226 -27.58 -8.78 4.08
C PRO A 226 -27.44 -10.18 3.47
N GLU A 227 -28.50 -10.98 3.45
CA GLU A 227 -28.45 -12.37 2.95
C GLU A 227 -28.29 -12.40 1.42
N SER A 228 -29.11 -11.64 0.71
CA SER A 228 -29.00 -11.49 -0.76
C SER A 228 -27.64 -10.95 -1.16
N ARG A 229 -27.10 -9.98 -0.41
CA ARG A 229 -25.78 -9.39 -0.67
C ARG A 229 -24.67 -10.42 -0.51
N ARG A 230 -24.68 -11.17 0.58
CA ARG A 230 -23.69 -12.22 0.85
C ARG A 230 -23.70 -13.25 -0.27
N LYS A 231 -24.89 -13.76 -0.62
CA LYS A 231 -25.05 -14.71 -1.72
C LYS A 231 -24.54 -14.14 -3.05
N TYR A 232 -24.87 -12.89 -3.36
CA TYR A 232 -24.38 -12.22 -4.57
C TYR A 232 -22.85 -12.15 -4.63
N LEU A 233 -22.20 -11.77 -3.52
CA LEU A 233 -20.73 -11.73 -3.42
C LEU A 233 -20.11 -13.13 -3.55
N GLU A 234 -20.69 -14.13 -2.89
CA GLU A 234 -20.25 -15.51 -2.97
C GLU A 234 -20.33 -16.06 -4.41
N ASP A 235 -21.45 -15.83 -5.09
CA ASP A 235 -21.69 -16.33 -6.44
C ASP A 235 -20.87 -15.56 -7.50
N ARG A 236 -20.78 -14.22 -7.40
CA ARG A 236 -20.14 -13.40 -8.45
C ARG A 236 -18.66 -13.11 -8.23
N PHE A 237 -18.23 -12.96 -6.97
CA PHE A 237 -16.88 -12.52 -6.63
C PHE A 237 -16.00 -13.63 -6.03
N TYR A 238 -16.57 -14.79 -5.76
CA TYR A 238 -15.83 -15.99 -5.35
C TYR A 238 -16.06 -17.15 -6.33
N ARG A 239 -17.15 -17.91 -6.19
CA ARG A 239 -17.38 -19.18 -6.89
C ARG A 239 -17.50 -19.04 -8.41
N GLY A 240 -18.16 -17.99 -8.88
CA GLY A 240 -18.39 -17.76 -10.31
C GLY A 240 -17.27 -17.02 -11.04
N THR A 241 -16.17 -16.64 -10.35
CA THR A 241 -15.09 -15.86 -10.97
C THR A 241 -14.35 -16.61 -12.08
N SER A 242 -14.25 -17.93 -11.97
CA SER A 242 -13.64 -18.81 -12.97
C SER A 242 -14.40 -18.83 -14.30
N LEU A 243 -15.70 -18.53 -14.27
CA LEU A 243 -16.58 -18.52 -15.44
C LEU A 243 -16.52 -17.20 -16.23
N LEU A 244 -15.87 -16.17 -15.67
CA LEU A 244 -15.80 -14.84 -16.28
C LEU A 244 -14.68 -14.75 -17.34
N PRO A 245 -14.89 -14.00 -18.45
CA PRO A 245 -13.83 -13.68 -19.41
C PRO A 245 -12.64 -12.98 -18.76
N GLY A 246 -11.43 -13.13 -19.32
CA GLY A 246 -10.18 -12.75 -18.66
C GLY A 246 -10.09 -11.32 -18.11
N LEU A 247 -10.59 -10.32 -18.83
CA LEU A 247 -10.56 -8.92 -18.37
C LEU A 247 -11.58 -8.67 -17.24
N GLU A 248 -12.79 -9.19 -17.38
CA GLU A 248 -13.84 -9.10 -16.36
C GLU A 248 -13.44 -9.85 -15.08
N ARG A 249 -12.91 -11.08 -15.22
CA ARG A 249 -12.35 -11.87 -14.12
C ARG A 249 -11.29 -11.07 -13.36
N THR A 250 -10.38 -10.42 -14.09
CA THR A 250 -9.31 -9.61 -13.48
C THR A 250 -9.89 -8.44 -12.69
N LEU A 251 -10.85 -7.70 -13.28
CA LEU A 251 -11.52 -6.58 -12.59
C LEU A 251 -12.26 -7.02 -11.33
N VAL A 252 -13.05 -8.10 -11.41
CA VAL A 252 -13.79 -8.66 -10.28
C VAL A 252 -12.85 -9.11 -9.16
N GLN A 253 -11.75 -9.79 -9.50
CA GLN A 253 -10.73 -10.21 -8.53
C GLN A 253 -10.04 -9.01 -7.86
N ILE A 254 -9.71 -7.96 -8.61
CA ILE A 254 -9.13 -6.72 -8.05
C ILE A 254 -10.11 -6.09 -7.06
N MET A 255 -11.36 -5.92 -7.48
CA MET A 255 -12.37 -5.25 -6.66
C MET A 255 -12.55 -5.97 -5.32
N ILE A 256 -12.76 -7.30 -5.35
CA ILE A 256 -13.01 -8.05 -4.12
C ILE A 256 -11.77 -8.14 -3.21
N ARG A 257 -10.56 -8.29 -3.75
CA ARG A 257 -9.33 -8.33 -2.95
C ARG A 257 -9.13 -7.04 -2.18
N ILE A 258 -9.27 -5.90 -2.85
CA ILE A 258 -9.15 -4.59 -2.24
C ILE A 258 -10.25 -4.38 -1.19
N SER A 259 -11.50 -4.75 -1.51
CA SER A 259 -12.61 -4.68 -0.56
C SER A 259 -12.39 -5.52 0.69
N LYS A 260 -11.88 -6.75 0.54
CA LYS A 260 -11.50 -7.62 1.67
C LYS A 260 -10.44 -6.96 2.54
N GLN A 261 -9.37 -6.43 1.94
CA GLN A 261 -8.30 -5.77 2.69
C GLN A 261 -8.84 -4.61 3.54
N LEU A 262 -9.71 -3.76 2.98
CA LEU A 262 -10.30 -2.63 3.72
C LEU A 262 -11.22 -3.10 4.86
N ALA A 263 -12.06 -4.11 4.62
CA ALA A 263 -12.96 -4.66 5.65
C ALA A 263 -12.16 -5.30 6.80
N TYR A 264 -11.17 -6.14 6.48
CA TYR A 264 -10.35 -6.83 7.47
C TYR A 264 -9.50 -5.86 8.28
N LEU A 265 -8.93 -4.86 7.63
CA LEU A 265 -8.22 -3.77 8.29
C LEU A 265 -9.13 -3.03 9.27
N GLY A 266 -10.36 -2.72 8.85
CA GLY A 266 -11.34 -2.04 9.69
C GLY A 266 -11.75 -2.83 10.93
N TYR A 267 -11.78 -4.16 10.84
CA TYR A 267 -12.17 -5.05 11.92
C TYR A 267 -11.00 -5.39 12.86
N TYR A 268 -9.93 -6.01 12.36
CA TYR A 268 -8.87 -6.61 13.18
C TYR A 268 -7.89 -5.60 13.79
N ASN A 269 -7.99 -4.32 13.42
CA ASN A 269 -7.28 -3.25 14.10
C ASN A 269 -7.95 -2.84 15.41
N ASP A 270 -9.24 -3.16 15.60
CA ASP A 270 -10.00 -2.70 16.75
C ASP A 270 -9.66 -3.53 18.00
N PRO A 271 -9.26 -2.91 19.12
CA PRO A 271 -8.90 -3.64 20.34
C PRO A 271 -10.00 -4.55 20.89
N ARG A 272 -11.28 -4.26 20.59
CA ARG A 272 -12.41 -5.13 21.00
C ARG A 272 -12.32 -6.54 20.40
N THR A 273 -11.56 -6.71 19.31
CA THR A 273 -11.37 -8.00 18.64
C THR A 273 -10.25 -8.83 19.26
N PHE A 274 -9.32 -8.22 20.00
CA PHE A 274 -8.08 -8.88 20.44
C PHE A 274 -8.34 -10.08 21.36
N GLU A 275 -9.27 -9.93 22.31
CA GLU A 275 -9.67 -11.02 23.20
C GLU A 275 -10.23 -12.22 22.43
N SER A 276 -11.07 -11.98 21.42
CA SER A 276 -11.73 -13.04 20.65
C SER A 276 -10.77 -13.93 19.85
N ILE A 277 -9.61 -13.38 19.49
CA ILE A 277 -8.56 -14.10 18.74
C ILE A 277 -7.41 -14.56 19.65
N GLY A 278 -7.52 -14.31 20.96
CA GLY A 278 -6.50 -14.63 21.97
C GLY A 278 -5.20 -13.83 21.82
N TYR A 279 -5.28 -12.61 21.30
CA TYR A 279 -4.15 -11.70 21.17
C TYR A 279 -4.04 -10.75 22.35
N VAL A 280 -2.82 -10.51 22.82
CA VAL A 280 -2.52 -9.51 23.85
C VAL A 280 -1.37 -8.63 23.34
N PRO A 281 -1.61 -7.32 23.13
CA PRO A 281 -0.56 -6.40 22.69
C PRO A 281 0.56 -6.33 23.73
N PHE A 282 1.81 -6.12 23.30
CA PHE A 282 2.97 -6.16 24.19
C PHE A 282 2.80 -5.25 25.40
N THR A 283 2.29 -4.03 25.20
CA THR A 283 2.07 -3.06 26.29
C THR A 283 1.11 -3.56 27.38
N ALA A 284 0.23 -4.51 27.07
CA ALA A 284 -0.74 -5.09 27.98
C ALA A 284 -0.38 -6.51 28.49
N ARG A 285 0.77 -7.08 28.08
CA ARG A 285 1.18 -8.42 28.55
C ARG A 285 1.62 -8.37 30.02
N PRO A 286 1.29 -9.39 30.84
CA PRO A 286 1.63 -9.40 32.27
C PRO A 286 3.14 -9.32 32.57
N ASP A 287 3.98 -9.83 31.67
CA ASP A 287 5.45 -9.86 31.81
C ASP A 287 6.14 -8.56 31.35
N THR A 288 5.43 -7.66 30.68
CA THR A 288 6.01 -6.45 30.08
C THR A 288 6.60 -5.48 31.10
N PRO A 289 5.92 -5.14 32.22
CA PRO A 289 6.51 -4.26 33.24
C PRO A 289 7.84 -4.80 33.79
N ALA A 290 7.94 -6.12 34.02
CA ALA A 290 9.16 -6.76 34.49
C ALA A 290 10.28 -6.72 33.43
N LYS A 291 9.96 -6.96 32.16
CA LYS A 291 10.91 -6.86 31.04
C LYS A 291 11.48 -5.44 30.89
N LEU A 292 10.61 -4.43 30.96
CA LEU A 292 11.02 -3.02 30.86
C LEU A 292 11.85 -2.57 32.07
N ALA A 293 11.52 -3.05 33.27
CA ALA A 293 12.30 -2.76 34.48
C ALA A 293 13.68 -3.42 34.47
N ALA A 294 13.76 -4.67 34.00
CA ALA A 294 15.02 -5.44 33.97
C ALA A 294 16.03 -4.88 32.96
N ASN A 295 15.56 -4.49 31.78
CA ASN A 295 16.40 -3.88 30.75
C ASN A 295 15.67 -2.64 30.25
N PRO A 296 15.94 -1.42 30.74
CA PRO A 296 15.28 -0.22 30.22
C PRO A 296 15.58 0.01 28.73
N PRO A 297 14.70 0.71 27.98
CA PRO A 297 14.96 1.08 26.59
C PRO A 297 16.29 1.83 26.46
N ALA A 298 17.05 1.53 25.40
CA ALA A 298 18.35 2.14 25.19
C ALA A 298 18.25 3.67 25.08
N GLU A 299 19.25 4.39 25.58
CA GLU A 299 19.31 5.85 25.47
C GLU A 299 19.32 6.29 24.00
N ARG A 300 18.62 7.39 23.71
CA ARG A 300 18.44 7.90 22.36
C ARG A 300 19.69 8.65 21.92
N LYS A 301 20.34 8.17 20.86
CA LYS A 301 21.29 9.01 20.11
C LYS A 301 20.48 10.00 19.27
N PRO A 302 20.68 11.32 19.43
CA PRO A 302 19.92 12.29 18.66
C PRO A 302 20.25 12.17 17.18
N LEU A 303 19.22 12.24 16.33
CA LEU A 303 19.34 12.34 14.88
C LEU A 303 18.67 13.65 14.44
N ARG A 304 19.42 14.53 13.80
CA ARG A 304 18.89 15.78 13.25
C ARG A 304 18.56 15.61 11.78
N VAL A 305 17.32 15.91 11.43
CA VAL A 305 16.81 15.89 10.06
C VAL A 305 16.27 17.26 9.68
N LEU A 306 16.26 17.57 8.39
CA LEU A 306 15.65 18.76 7.80
C LEU A 306 14.29 18.36 7.22
N THR A 307 13.26 19.11 7.57
CA THR A 307 11.90 19.00 7.03
C THR A 307 11.60 20.18 6.09
N ALA A 308 10.40 20.21 5.50
CA ALA A 308 9.97 21.32 4.66
C ALA A 308 10.02 22.69 5.39
N ALA A 309 9.80 22.68 6.71
CA ALA A 309 9.83 23.89 7.54
C ALA A 309 11.25 24.42 7.78
N ASP A 310 12.25 23.53 7.79
CA ASP A 310 13.65 23.89 8.07
C ASP A 310 14.40 24.38 6.82
N VAL A 311 13.89 24.06 5.65
CA VAL A 311 14.50 24.42 4.37
C VAL A 311 13.88 25.71 3.89
N GLU A 312 14.51 26.85 4.14
CA GLU A 312 14.01 28.15 3.66
C GLU A 312 14.35 28.35 2.17
N GLU A 313 15.57 28.00 1.78
CA GLU A 313 16.12 28.17 0.44
C GLU A 313 15.53 27.18 -0.59
N GLU A 314 15.48 27.60 -1.86
CA GLU A 314 15.11 26.71 -2.97
C GLU A 314 16.25 25.75 -3.38
N THR A 315 17.45 25.91 -2.81
CA THR A 315 18.63 25.11 -3.13
C THR A 315 19.34 24.61 -1.88
N ILE A 316 19.74 23.35 -1.86
CA ILE A 316 20.61 22.77 -0.84
C ILE A 316 21.87 22.26 -1.55
N THR A 317 23.06 22.62 -1.07
CA THR A 317 24.33 22.23 -1.73
C THR A 317 25.14 21.32 -0.82
N GLY A 318 25.67 20.21 -1.32
CA GLY A 318 26.68 19.37 -0.64
C GLY A 318 27.61 18.71 -1.65
N ASP A 319 28.71 18.11 -1.20
CA ASP A 319 29.66 17.48 -2.13
C ASP A 319 29.06 16.26 -2.82
N ILE A 320 28.35 15.43 -2.04
CA ILE A 320 27.74 14.18 -2.48
C ILE A 320 26.25 14.21 -2.15
N ILE A 321 25.42 13.86 -3.13
CA ILE A 321 23.98 13.66 -2.96
C ILE A 321 23.72 12.17 -2.92
N ILE A 322 23.06 11.68 -1.86
CA ILE A 322 22.58 10.29 -1.78
C ILE A 322 21.05 10.31 -1.75
N ILE A 323 20.42 9.67 -2.75
CA ILE A 323 18.97 9.57 -2.82
C ILE A 323 18.52 8.30 -2.09
N GLY A 324 17.81 8.46 -0.99
CA GLY A 324 17.40 7.42 -0.05
C GLY A 324 18.21 7.45 1.25
N SER A 325 17.62 6.92 2.32
CA SER A 325 18.27 6.79 3.64
C SER A 325 18.25 5.35 4.20
N GLY A 326 18.00 4.36 3.33
CA GLY A 326 17.91 2.95 3.70
C GLY A 326 19.27 2.26 3.91
N ALA A 327 19.23 0.92 3.97
CA ALA A 327 20.39 0.06 4.23
C ALA A 327 21.64 0.42 3.39
N GLY A 328 21.47 0.55 2.07
CA GLY A 328 22.56 0.91 1.16
C GLY A 328 23.08 2.32 1.42
N ALA A 329 22.19 3.32 1.44
CA ALA A 329 22.55 4.72 1.60
C ALA A 329 23.28 5.03 2.91
N SER A 330 22.76 4.54 4.04
CA SER A 330 23.35 4.80 5.36
C SER A 330 24.72 4.14 5.50
N THR A 331 24.86 2.89 5.03
CA THR A 331 26.14 2.17 5.06
C THR A 331 27.16 2.83 4.14
N LEU A 332 26.73 3.24 2.94
CA LEU A 332 27.57 3.95 2.00
C LEU A 332 28.07 5.28 2.58
N ALA A 333 27.19 6.07 3.19
CA ALA A 333 27.58 7.34 3.80
C ALA A 333 28.55 7.17 4.97
N HIS A 334 28.32 6.16 5.82
CA HIS A 334 29.27 5.79 6.87
C HIS A 334 30.65 5.45 6.29
N GLY A 335 30.69 4.60 5.25
CA GLY A 335 31.94 4.26 4.57
C GLY A 335 32.61 5.49 3.93
N ILE A 336 31.86 6.34 3.21
CA ILE A 336 32.42 7.51 2.53
C ILE A 336 33.07 8.47 3.53
N LEU A 337 32.41 8.75 4.65
CA LEU A 337 32.94 9.68 5.66
C LEU A 337 34.06 9.06 6.50
N ARG A 338 34.10 7.72 6.63
CA ARG A 338 35.25 6.99 7.17
C ARG A 338 36.49 7.16 6.28
N GLU A 339 36.34 7.01 4.97
CA GLU A 339 37.44 7.13 4.00
C GLU A 339 37.85 8.59 3.76
N ASN A 340 36.88 9.52 3.73
CA ASN A 340 37.13 10.94 3.46
C ASN A 340 36.22 11.85 4.32
N PRO A 341 36.63 12.15 5.57
CA PRO A 341 35.83 12.93 6.52
C PRO A 341 35.65 14.41 6.12
N ASN A 342 36.37 14.87 5.09
CA ASN A 342 36.27 16.24 4.61
C ASN A 342 35.02 16.47 3.74
N ARG A 343 34.47 15.41 3.13
CA ARG A 343 33.26 15.50 2.30
C ARG A 343 32.01 15.78 3.12
N SER A 344 31.04 16.44 2.49
CA SER A 344 29.69 16.64 3.00
C SER A 344 28.69 15.85 2.17
N ILE A 345 27.72 15.24 2.86
CA ILE A 345 26.66 14.41 2.26
C ILE A 345 25.30 15.05 2.52
N VAL A 346 24.49 15.16 1.46
CA VAL A 346 23.06 15.47 1.55
C VAL A 346 22.27 14.22 1.17
N MET A 347 21.55 13.65 2.14
CA MET A 347 20.59 12.57 1.92
C MET A 347 19.20 13.12 1.65
N ILE A 348 18.50 12.52 0.69
CA ILE A 348 17.11 12.85 0.35
C ILE A 348 16.23 11.64 0.63
N GLU A 349 15.30 11.74 1.58
CA GLU A 349 14.36 10.67 1.93
C GLU A 349 12.91 11.11 1.67
N ARG A 350 12.17 10.29 0.93
CA ARG A 350 10.76 10.55 0.61
C ARG A 350 9.86 10.37 1.83
N GLY A 351 10.21 9.41 2.68
CA GLY A 351 9.52 9.12 3.94
C GLY A 351 9.73 10.18 5.02
N ASP A 352 8.86 10.17 6.02
CA ASP A 352 9.04 11.05 7.19
C ASP A 352 10.12 10.49 8.13
N TYR A 353 10.66 11.37 8.96
CA TYR A 353 11.37 10.94 10.16
C TYR A 353 10.34 10.64 11.25
N ILE A 354 10.25 9.37 11.62
CA ILE A 354 9.39 8.91 12.71
C ILE A 354 10.30 8.58 13.88
N ASP A 355 10.22 9.36 14.96
CA ASP A 355 11.01 9.05 16.13
C ASP A 355 10.50 7.78 16.83
N ARG A 356 11.40 7.07 17.53
CA ARG A 356 11.02 5.89 18.33
C ARG A 356 9.89 6.19 19.32
N SER A 357 9.82 7.41 19.87
CA SER A 357 8.79 7.80 20.83
C SER A 357 7.39 7.92 20.19
N GLU A 358 7.33 8.05 18.87
CA GLU A 358 6.09 8.08 18.10
C GLU A 358 5.67 6.68 17.63
N MET A 359 6.54 5.67 17.79
CA MET A 359 6.24 4.28 17.47
C MET A 359 5.42 3.62 18.58
N ASN A 360 4.49 2.75 18.21
CA ASN A 360 3.59 2.07 19.14
C ASN A 360 3.14 0.72 18.56
N ASP A 361 2.31 -0.02 19.31
CA ASP A 361 1.79 -1.34 18.94
C ASP A 361 0.48 -1.31 18.12
N ASN A 362 0.05 -0.13 17.66
CA ASN A 362 -1.05 0.00 16.71
C ASN A 362 -0.53 -0.21 15.27
N GLU A 363 -0.85 -1.38 14.70
CA GLU A 363 -0.40 -1.76 13.36
C GLU A 363 -0.81 -0.74 12.29
N ILE A 364 -2.02 -0.20 12.36
CA ILE A 364 -2.54 0.71 11.33
C ILE A 364 -1.89 2.08 11.37
N ASP A 365 -1.65 2.61 12.57
CA ASP A 365 -0.86 3.83 12.72
C ASP A 365 0.55 3.63 12.13
N MET A 366 1.23 2.56 12.52
CA MET A 366 2.60 2.29 12.07
C MET A 366 2.73 1.94 10.59
N LEU A 367 1.83 1.13 10.04
CA LEU A 367 1.82 0.81 8.61
C LEU A 367 1.63 2.07 7.76
N SER A 368 0.79 3.01 8.20
CA SER A 368 0.55 4.28 7.48
C SER A 368 1.76 5.22 7.49
N LYS A 369 2.54 5.22 8.58
CA LYS A 369 3.73 6.06 8.77
C LYS A 369 4.99 5.48 8.12
N LEU A 370 5.17 4.15 8.19
CA LEU A 370 6.46 3.52 7.91
C LEU A 370 6.55 2.84 6.54
N TYR A 371 5.44 2.46 5.90
CA TYR A 371 5.45 1.73 4.63
C TYR A 371 5.15 2.62 3.42
N ALA A 372 5.77 2.30 2.29
CA ALA A 372 5.39 2.86 1.00
C ALA A 372 3.91 2.51 0.71
N GLU A 373 3.12 3.55 0.43
CA GLU A 373 1.69 3.41 0.09
C GLU A 373 0.89 2.62 1.15
N GLY A 374 1.24 2.75 2.43
CA GLY A 374 0.56 2.08 3.53
C GLY A 374 0.69 0.56 3.52
N ALA A 375 1.66 -0.01 2.79
CA ALA A 375 1.81 -1.46 2.54
C ALA A 375 0.83 -2.03 1.49
N LEU A 376 0.18 -1.19 0.68
CA LEU A 376 -0.76 -1.63 -0.37
C LEU A 376 -0.15 -1.59 -1.78
N GLN A 377 1.18 -1.58 -1.89
CA GLN A 377 1.89 -1.60 -3.17
C GLN A 377 1.79 -2.99 -3.85
N LEU A 378 1.16 -3.01 -5.02
CA LEU A 378 0.92 -4.22 -5.82
C LEU A 378 1.56 -4.13 -7.22
N SER A 379 1.75 -5.30 -7.83
CA SER A 379 2.09 -5.48 -9.24
C SER A 379 0.93 -5.17 -10.18
N ARG A 380 1.22 -5.12 -11.49
CA ARG A 380 0.28 -4.75 -12.55
C ARG A 380 -1.05 -5.51 -12.52
N ASP A 381 -0.99 -6.80 -12.21
CA ASP A 381 -2.15 -7.69 -12.18
C ASP A 381 -2.76 -7.82 -10.77
N PHE A 382 -2.24 -7.07 -9.79
CA PHE A 382 -2.67 -7.04 -8.40
C PHE A 382 -2.55 -8.39 -7.67
N ARG A 383 -1.66 -9.27 -8.15
CA ARG A 383 -1.45 -10.63 -7.59
C ARG A 383 -0.18 -10.77 -6.77
N PHE A 384 0.77 -9.86 -6.96
CA PHE A 384 2.04 -9.86 -6.25
C PHE A 384 2.21 -8.56 -5.45
N GLN A 385 2.38 -8.68 -4.13
CA GLN A 385 2.59 -7.56 -3.22
C GLN A 385 4.07 -7.28 -3.00
N VAL A 386 4.47 -6.00 -3.03
CA VAL A 386 5.86 -5.59 -2.78
C VAL A 386 5.89 -4.65 -1.59
N LEU A 387 6.48 -5.10 -0.48
CA LEU A 387 6.59 -4.36 0.76
C LEU A 387 7.91 -3.58 0.81
N GLN A 388 7.84 -2.28 1.08
CA GLN A 388 9.02 -1.41 1.21
C GLN A 388 8.80 -0.36 2.30
N GLY A 389 9.84 -0.06 3.09
CA GLY A 389 9.81 1.05 4.02
C GLY A 389 9.86 2.40 3.29
N SER A 390 9.17 3.39 3.84
CA SER A 390 9.14 4.78 3.36
C SER A 390 9.19 5.75 4.54
N CYS A 391 10.29 5.69 5.28
CA CYS A 391 10.66 6.53 6.41
C CYS A 391 12.19 6.69 6.44
N VAL A 392 12.71 7.62 7.25
CA VAL A 392 14.17 7.72 7.49
C VAL A 392 14.70 6.39 8.04
N GLY A 393 15.72 5.82 7.38
CA GLY A 393 16.23 4.47 7.64
C GLY A 393 15.66 3.39 6.70
N GLY A 394 14.65 3.73 5.90
CA GLY A 394 14.05 2.88 4.87
C GLY A 394 13.54 1.53 5.39
N THR A 395 13.66 0.49 4.57
CA THR A 395 13.16 -0.87 4.91
C THR A 395 13.80 -1.47 6.17
N THR A 396 14.95 -0.99 6.63
CA THR A 396 15.57 -1.49 7.88
C THR A 396 14.72 -1.19 9.12
N VAL A 397 13.85 -0.18 9.05
CA VAL A 397 12.91 0.18 10.14
C VAL A 397 11.75 -0.81 10.21
N VAL A 398 11.38 -1.45 9.10
CA VAL A 398 10.19 -2.31 9.00
C VAL A 398 10.48 -3.77 8.63
N ASN A 399 11.74 -4.17 8.46
CA ASN A 399 12.08 -5.58 8.25
C ASN A 399 12.22 -6.35 9.56
N ASN A 400 12.37 -7.67 9.44
CA ASN A 400 12.57 -8.58 10.58
C ASN A 400 14.04 -8.73 11.02
N ALA A 401 14.94 -7.87 10.52
CA ALA A 401 16.35 -7.80 10.90
C ALA A 401 17.20 -9.07 10.68
N VAL A 402 16.69 -10.06 9.94
CA VAL A 402 17.42 -11.29 9.61
C VAL A 402 18.58 -10.97 8.66
N CYS A 403 19.75 -11.54 8.94
CA CYS A 403 20.97 -11.32 8.18
C CYS A 403 21.58 -12.65 7.75
N PHE A 404 21.84 -12.78 6.43
CA PHE A 404 22.59 -13.88 5.85
C PHE A 404 23.78 -13.34 5.06
N ASP A 405 24.89 -14.06 5.07
CA ASP A 405 25.97 -13.78 4.14
C ASP A 405 25.53 -14.11 2.70
N LEU A 406 26.19 -13.47 1.73
CA LEU A 406 25.98 -13.79 0.32
C LEU A 406 26.45 -15.23 0.08
N PRO A 407 25.59 -16.15 -0.40
CA PRO A 407 26.02 -17.52 -0.67
C PRO A 407 27.11 -17.55 -1.76
N ASP A 408 28.17 -18.35 -1.56
CA ASP A 408 29.32 -18.44 -2.48
C ASP A 408 28.89 -18.77 -3.92
N ASN A 409 27.97 -19.73 -4.08
CA ASN A 409 27.45 -20.11 -5.38
C ASN A 409 26.70 -18.98 -6.10
N VAL A 410 26.15 -18.02 -5.36
CA VAL A 410 25.53 -16.81 -5.93
C VAL A 410 26.60 -15.84 -6.38
N LEU A 411 27.64 -15.62 -5.58
CA LEU A 411 28.78 -14.76 -5.95
C LEU A 411 29.50 -15.31 -7.20
N ASP A 412 29.74 -16.61 -7.26
CA ASP A 412 30.34 -17.29 -8.42
C ASP A 412 29.50 -17.04 -9.68
N ARG A 413 28.17 -17.20 -9.58
CA ARG A 413 27.23 -16.92 -10.68
C ARG A 413 27.23 -15.44 -11.08
N TRP A 414 27.33 -14.52 -10.13
CA TRP A 414 27.42 -13.09 -10.43
C TRP A 414 28.72 -12.75 -11.14
N ASN A 415 29.83 -13.38 -10.76
CA ASN A 415 31.16 -13.10 -11.31
C ASN A 415 31.51 -13.91 -12.57
N ASP A 416 30.69 -14.88 -12.97
CA ASP A 416 30.90 -15.66 -14.19
C ASP A 416 31.10 -14.74 -15.41
N VAL A 417 32.29 -14.81 -16.01
CA VAL A 417 32.72 -13.98 -17.14
C VAL A 417 31.91 -14.30 -18.40
N GLY A 418 31.46 -15.55 -18.55
CA GLY A 418 30.58 -15.95 -19.64
C GLY A 418 29.11 -15.52 -19.46
N GLY A 419 28.77 -15.03 -18.27
CA GLY A 419 27.40 -14.71 -17.86
C GLY A 419 27.25 -13.26 -17.41
N LEU A 420 26.99 -13.07 -16.12
CA LEU A 420 26.63 -11.76 -15.54
C LEU A 420 27.83 -10.82 -15.39
N ASN A 421 29.03 -11.39 -15.21
CA ASN A 421 30.31 -10.68 -15.17
C ASN A 421 30.28 -9.42 -14.28
N ALA A 422 29.80 -9.56 -13.04
CA ALA A 422 29.68 -8.46 -12.07
C ALA A 422 31.04 -7.85 -11.71
N GLY A 423 32.11 -8.65 -11.74
CA GLY A 423 33.47 -8.18 -11.53
C GLY A 423 33.77 -7.77 -10.08
N LEU A 424 33.07 -8.35 -9.12
CA LEU A 424 33.28 -8.13 -7.69
C LEU A 424 34.50 -8.90 -7.20
N ASP A 425 35.37 -8.24 -6.43
CA ASP A 425 36.48 -8.91 -5.73
C ASP A 425 35.94 -9.69 -4.52
N PRO A 426 36.08 -11.03 -4.47
CA PRO A 426 35.55 -11.84 -3.37
C PRO A 426 36.13 -11.51 -1.99
N SER A 427 37.44 -11.25 -1.92
CA SER A 427 38.15 -10.96 -0.67
C SER A 427 37.71 -9.61 -0.11
N ARG A 428 37.61 -8.60 -0.97
CA ARG A 428 37.11 -7.28 -0.57
C ARG A 428 35.64 -7.36 -0.12
N LEU A 429 34.80 -8.10 -0.82
CA LEU A 429 33.40 -8.28 -0.45
C LEU A 429 33.26 -8.99 0.91
N ALA A 430 34.05 -10.04 1.16
CA ALA A 430 34.08 -10.72 2.45
C ALA A 430 34.49 -9.76 3.60
N ASN A 431 35.48 -8.90 3.37
CA ASN A 431 35.87 -7.87 4.35
C ASN A 431 34.75 -6.86 4.61
N SER A 432 34.01 -6.45 3.57
CA SER A 432 32.85 -5.58 3.72
C SER A 432 31.71 -6.26 4.50
N HIS A 433 31.47 -7.56 4.27
CA HIS A 433 30.55 -8.35 5.09
C HIS A 433 30.91 -8.30 6.58
N GLN A 434 32.18 -8.54 6.91
CA GLN A 434 32.65 -8.50 8.30
C GLN A 434 32.55 -7.10 8.92
N THR A 435 32.87 -6.07 8.15
CA THR A 435 32.75 -4.66 8.57
C THR A 435 31.30 -4.32 8.92
N VAL A 436 30.35 -4.70 8.06
CA VAL A 436 28.92 -4.46 8.31
C VAL A 436 28.41 -5.29 9.49
N ARG A 437 28.79 -6.57 9.59
CA ARG A 437 28.45 -7.43 10.74
C ARG A 437 28.79 -6.76 12.07
N THR A 438 29.93 -6.07 12.12
CA THR A 438 30.39 -5.32 13.29
C THR A 438 29.63 -4.00 13.46
N LEU A 439 29.41 -3.25 12.38
CA LEU A 439 28.72 -1.95 12.40
C LEU A 439 27.32 -2.00 13.00
N ILE A 440 26.56 -3.07 12.74
CA ILE A 440 25.18 -3.24 13.21
C ILE A 440 24.99 -4.42 14.17
N ASP A 441 26.07 -4.88 14.81
CA ASP A 441 26.06 -5.93 15.86
C ASP A 441 25.22 -7.17 15.49
N ILE A 442 25.53 -7.76 14.33
CA ILE A 442 24.86 -8.97 13.86
C ILE A 442 25.29 -10.15 14.72
N GLY A 443 24.32 -10.96 15.12
CA GLY A 443 24.62 -12.30 15.59
C GLY A 443 23.40 -13.07 16.06
N ARG A 444 23.67 -14.26 16.56
CA ARG A 444 22.65 -15.23 16.98
C ARG A 444 21.80 -14.68 18.12
N GLN A 445 20.49 -14.87 18.00
CA GLN A 445 19.50 -14.38 18.95
C GLN A 445 19.34 -15.28 20.18
N ASN A 446 18.91 -14.68 21.28
CA ASN A 446 18.76 -15.34 22.57
C ASN A 446 17.46 -16.16 22.62
N PRO A 447 17.49 -17.44 23.05
CA PRO A 447 16.28 -18.25 23.26
C PRO A 447 15.11 -17.55 23.97
N GLN A 448 15.37 -16.64 24.92
CA GLN A 448 14.29 -15.96 25.66
C GLN A 448 13.46 -14.97 24.83
N ASN A 449 13.94 -14.54 23.66
CA ASN A 449 13.21 -13.59 22.80
C ASN A 449 12.57 -14.24 21.57
N LEU A 450 12.80 -15.54 21.35
CA LEU A 450 12.28 -16.27 20.19
C LEU A 450 10.78 -16.49 20.32
N ASN A 451 10.07 -16.54 19.19
CA ASN A 451 8.64 -16.84 19.23
C ASN A 451 8.39 -18.31 19.67
N PRO A 452 7.38 -18.55 20.53
CA PRO A 452 7.03 -19.90 20.96
C PRO A 452 6.51 -20.76 19.80
N GLY A 453 5.95 -20.13 18.75
CA GLY A 453 5.51 -20.80 17.53
C GLY A 453 6.62 -21.47 16.73
N ALA A 454 7.89 -21.18 16.98
CA ALA A 454 8.99 -21.89 16.35
C ALA A 454 9.21 -23.31 16.90
N LEU A 455 8.75 -23.61 18.12
CA LEU A 455 9.00 -24.92 18.72
C LEU A 455 8.38 -26.07 17.91
N PRO A 456 7.10 -26.02 17.50
CA PRO A 456 6.54 -27.02 16.58
C PRO A 456 7.33 -27.16 15.26
N PHE A 457 7.77 -26.04 14.69
CA PHE A 457 8.57 -26.04 13.46
C PHE A 457 9.92 -26.76 13.66
N VAL A 458 10.66 -26.43 14.73
CA VAL A 458 11.95 -27.05 15.04
C VAL A 458 11.78 -28.55 15.32
N ASN A 459 10.76 -28.94 16.08
CA ASN A 459 10.48 -30.34 16.40
C ASN A 459 10.16 -31.14 15.13
N GLY A 460 9.28 -30.62 14.29
CA GLY A 460 8.91 -31.27 13.03
C GLY A 460 10.07 -31.36 12.04
N ALA A 461 10.86 -30.31 11.91
CA ALA A 461 12.05 -30.31 11.08
C ALA A 461 13.09 -31.34 11.56
N ASN A 462 13.31 -31.45 12.86
CA ASN A 462 14.19 -32.48 13.44
C ASN A 462 13.65 -33.90 13.20
N HIS A 463 12.35 -34.12 13.34
CA HIS A 463 11.72 -35.42 13.07
C HIS A 463 11.96 -35.87 11.62
N LEU A 464 11.92 -34.93 10.68
CA LEU A 464 12.21 -35.16 9.26
C LEU A 464 13.72 -35.26 8.93
N GLY A 465 14.60 -35.19 9.92
CA GLY A 465 16.05 -35.22 9.71
C GLY A 465 16.62 -33.94 9.07
N LEU A 466 15.91 -32.81 9.13
CA LEU A 466 16.39 -31.52 8.60
C LEU A 466 17.36 -30.81 9.56
N GLY A 467 17.49 -31.29 10.79
CA GLY A 467 18.43 -30.78 11.79
C GLY A 467 19.85 -31.36 11.71
N VAL A 468 20.10 -32.31 10.82
CA VAL A 468 21.41 -32.93 10.62
C VAL A 468 22.08 -32.46 9.33
N ALA A 469 23.40 -32.37 9.38
CA ALA A 469 24.23 -32.03 8.23
C ALA A 469 23.93 -32.97 7.03
N PRO A 470 23.92 -32.44 5.80
CA PRO A 470 24.37 -31.11 5.41
C PRO A 470 23.29 -30.01 5.53
N ASN A 471 22.08 -30.33 5.99
CA ASN A 471 21.02 -29.32 6.16
C ASN A 471 21.32 -28.38 7.33
N GLU A 472 20.75 -27.17 7.27
CA GLU A 472 20.91 -26.14 8.28
C GLU A 472 19.54 -25.81 8.88
N LEU A 473 19.29 -26.28 10.11
CA LEU A 473 18.20 -25.82 10.97
C LEU A 473 18.80 -24.97 12.10
N GLN A 474 18.66 -23.65 12.02
CA GLN A 474 19.34 -22.74 12.95
C GLN A 474 18.43 -21.61 13.42
N ILE A 475 18.79 -21.03 14.56
CA ILE A 475 18.29 -19.71 14.98
C ILE A 475 18.88 -18.67 14.02
N VAL A 476 18.07 -17.72 13.57
CA VAL A 476 18.55 -16.64 12.70
C VAL A 476 19.63 -15.79 13.37
N GLU A 477 20.58 -15.33 12.57
CA GLU A 477 21.38 -14.17 12.94
C GLU A 477 20.62 -12.89 12.58
N ALA A 478 20.69 -11.90 13.46
CA ALA A 478 19.97 -10.65 13.26
C ALA A 478 20.71 -9.46 13.87
N ASN A 479 20.49 -8.27 13.30
CA ASN A 479 20.89 -7.00 13.91
C ASN A 479 19.89 -6.58 15.00
N ILE A 480 19.72 -7.44 16.00
CA ILE A 480 18.86 -7.24 17.17
C ILE A 480 19.71 -7.46 18.42
N THR A 481 19.66 -6.51 19.34
CA THR A 481 20.30 -6.60 20.66
C THR A 481 19.88 -7.86 21.41
N ARG A 482 20.81 -8.49 22.12
CA ARG A 482 20.56 -9.82 22.74
C ARG A 482 19.65 -9.77 23.97
N ASP A 483 19.37 -8.57 24.47
CA ASP A 483 18.42 -8.26 25.55
C ASP A 483 17.06 -7.75 25.01
N CYS A 484 16.74 -8.01 23.73
CA CYS A 484 15.44 -7.71 23.15
C CYS A 484 14.28 -8.39 23.90
N TYR A 485 13.15 -7.67 24.05
CA TYR A 485 12.00 -8.14 24.82
C TYR A 485 11.12 -9.20 24.14
N GLY A 486 11.31 -9.43 22.83
CA GLY A 486 10.43 -10.29 22.02
C GLY A 486 9.00 -9.72 21.88
N CYS A 487 8.86 -8.45 21.52
CA CYS A 487 7.55 -7.80 21.45
C CYS A 487 6.64 -8.29 20.31
N GLY A 488 7.20 -8.82 19.21
CA GLY A 488 6.43 -9.26 18.04
C GLY A 488 6.21 -8.22 16.95
N TYR A 489 6.91 -7.08 17.01
CA TYR A 489 6.59 -5.88 16.21
C TYR A 489 7.73 -5.41 15.30
N CYS A 490 8.65 -6.30 14.92
CA CYS A 490 9.79 -5.92 14.07
C CYS A 490 9.34 -5.26 12.75
N ASN A 491 8.18 -5.69 12.23
CA ASN A 491 7.60 -5.20 10.99
C ASN A 491 6.89 -3.83 11.10
N ILE A 492 6.64 -3.30 12.30
CA ILE A 492 5.94 -2.01 12.51
C ILE A 492 6.82 -0.98 13.24
N GLY A 493 8.14 -1.16 13.21
CA GLY A 493 9.09 -0.27 13.87
C GLY A 493 9.39 -0.68 15.32
N CYS A 494 10.63 -0.49 15.75
CA CYS A 494 11.05 -0.86 17.11
C CYS A 494 11.04 0.36 18.04
N GLN A 495 9.95 0.51 18.80
CA GLN A 495 9.83 1.56 19.83
C GLN A 495 10.95 1.54 20.87
N PHE A 496 11.56 0.36 21.11
CA PHE A 496 12.49 0.12 22.21
C PHE A 496 13.97 0.29 21.85
N GLY A 497 14.30 0.58 20.58
CA GLY A 497 15.68 0.69 20.10
C GLY A 497 16.48 -0.63 20.17
N LYS A 498 15.79 -1.78 20.23
CA LYS A 498 16.41 -3.11 20.32
C LYS A 498 16.73 -3.71 18.94
N LYS A 499 16.01 -3.28 17.90
CA LYS A 499 16.30 -3.60 16.49
C LYS A 499 17.21 -2.51 15.94
N LEU A 500 18.41 -2.89 15.52
CA LEU A 500 19.49 -1.97 15.19
C LEU A 500 19.36 -1.48 13.74
N SER A 501 18.26 -0.80 13.43
CA SER A 501 18.00 -0.25 12.10
C SER A 501 18.95 0.91 11.76
N MET A 502 18.93 1.37 10.50
CA MET A 502 19.72 2.53 10.09
C MET A 502 19.33 3.81 10.83
N LEU A 503 18.04 3.92 11.18
CA LEU A 503 17.49 5.01 11.98
C LEU A 503 18.05 5.01 13.40
N ASP A 504 18.23 3.82 13.98
CA ASP A 504 18.64 3.65 15.37
C ASP A 504 20.16 3.70 15.59
N THR A 505 20.94 3.26 14.59
CA THR A 505 22.37 3.00 14.75
C THR A 505 23.25 3.82 13.84
N VAL A 506 23.17 3.58 12.53
CA VAL A 506 24.17 4.09 11.57
C VAL A 506 24.03 5.59 11.36
N LEU A 507 22.83 6.10 11.09
CA LEU A 507 22.63 7.54 10.85
C LEU A 507 22.99 8.40 12.09
N PRO A 508 22.53 8.07 13.32
CA PRO A 508 22.95 8.80 14.51
C PRO A 508 24.45 8.69 14.79
N LYS A 509 25.07 7.52 14.53
CA LYS A 509 26.51 7.32 14.68
C LYS A 509 27.30 8.27 13.78
N ILE A 510 26.92 8.38 12.50
CA ILE A 510 27.59 9.29 11.55
C ILE A 510 27.53 10.74 12.06
N GLN A 511 26.35 11.23 12.47
CA GLN A 511 26.23 12.61 12.96
C GLN A 511 26.99 12.84 14.27
N ALA A 512 27.05 11.83 15.14
CA ALA A 512 27.82 11.92 16.39
C ALA A 512 29.34 11.97 16.13
N GLU A 513 29.85 11.23 15.13
CA GLU A 513 31.28 11.13 14.84
C GLU A 513 31.78 12.27 13.94
N HIS A 514 30.98 12.74 12.98
CA HIS A 514 31.40 13.71 11.97
C HIS A 514 30.69 15.07 12.05
N GLY A 515 29.59 15.16 12.82
CA GLY A 515 28.76 16.36 12.92
C GLY A 515 27.62 16.42 11.89
N VAL A 516 26.57 17.16 12.24
CA VAL A 516 25.36 17.33 11.41
C VAL A 516 25.67 17.98 10.06
N ASP A 517 26.65 18.88 9.99
CA ASP A 517 27.01 19.56 8.74
C ASP A 517 27.63 18.62 7.69
N LYS A 518 28.23 17.51 8.16
CA LYS A 518 28.81 16.47 7.29
C LYS A 518 27.76 15.49 6.77
N LEU A 519 26.66 15.28 7.51
CA LEU A 519 25.52 14.48 7.06
C LEU A 519 24.21 15.21 7.34
N ARG A 520 23.69 15.88 6.30
CA ARG A 520 22.35 16.47 6.33
C ARG A 520 21.35 15.52 5.69
N ILE A 521 20.24 15.27 6.37
CA ILE A 521 19.18 14.37 5.92
C ILE A 521 17.92 15.19 5.70
N VAL A 522 17.43 15.24 4.47
CA VAL A 522 16.20 15.94 4.09
C VAL A 522 15.07 14.92 4.02
N ALA A 523 14.20 14.91 5.03
CA ALA A 523 13.09 13.98 5.16
C ALA A 523 11.79 14.54 4.56
N GLY A 524 10.84 13.66 4.22
CA GLY A 524 9.57 14.03 3.62
C GLY A 524 9.71 14.64 2.21
N CYS A 525 10.80 14.35 1.51
CA CYS A 525 11.22 14.98 0.25
C CYS A 525 11.46 13.93 -0.85
N GLU A 526 10.61 13.89 -1.87
CA GLU A 526 10.73 12.97 -3.01
C GLU A 526 11.74 13.51 -4.03
N ALA A 527 12.79 12.75 -4.35
CA ALA A 527 13.61 12.99 -5.52
C ALA A 527 12.80 12.65 -6.79
N VAL A 528 12.60 13.64 -7.66
CA VAL A 528 11.75 13.53 -8.84
C VAL A 528 12.56 13.22 -10.09
N LYS A 529 13.68 13.92 -10.28
CA LYS A 529 14.49 13.84 -11.50
C LYS A 529 15.94 14.27 -11.27
N ILE A 530 16.86 13.60 -11.94
CA ILE A 530 18.28 13.96 -11.97
C ILE A 530 18.56 14.80 -13.22
N ARG A 531 19.33 15.87 -13.06
CA ARG A 531 19.69 16.83 -14.10
C ARG A 531 21.20 16.98 -14.22
N GLY A 532 21.62 17.27 -15.45
CA GLY A 532 23.02 17.36 -15.82
C GLY A 532 23.20 17.87 -17.25
N ARG A 533 24.46 17.98 -17.66
CA ARG A 533 24.87 18.32 -19.02
C ARG A 533 25.87 17.30 -19.52
N GLY A 534 25.59 16.70 -20.68
CA GLY A 534 26.44 15.64 -21.23
C GLY A 534 26.51 14.45 -20.27
N ARG A 535 27.74 14.10 -19.85
CA ARG A 535 28.04 12.97 -18.96
C ARG A 535 28.08 13.34 -17.47
N SER A 536 27.91 14.62 -17.13
CA SER A 536 27.96 15.10 -15.75
C SER A 536 26.55 15.46 -15.26
N VAL A 537 26.20 14.97 -14.06
CA VAL A 537 24.97 15.33 -13.34
C VAL A 537 25.29 16.16 -12.11
N THR A 538 24.52 17.21 -11.85
CA THR A 538 24.85 18.18 -10.79
C THR A 538 23.67 18.56 -9.92
N THR A 539 22.45 18.17 -10.29
CA THR A 539 21.24 18.60 -9.59
C THR A 539 20.22 17.47 -9.50
N VAL A 540 19.62 17.31 -8.31
CA VAL A 540 18.44 16.48 -8.09
C VAL A 540 17.26 17.39 -7.79
N GLU A 541 16.26 17.39 -8.68
CA GLU A 541 14.98 18.08 -8.47
C GLU A 541 14.17 17.30 -7.46
N CYS A 542 13.79 17.93 -6.35
CA CYS A 542 13.04 17.30 -5.27
C CYS A 542 11.74 18.04 -4.95
N ARG A 543 10.82 17.34 -4.27
CA ARG A 543 9.54 17.89 -3.86
C ARG A 543 9.14 17.39 -2.47
N PHE A 544 8.85 18.32 -1.57
CA PHE A 544 8.28 18.03 -0.26
C PHE A 544 6.80 17.63 -0.36
N LYS A 545 6.30 16.98 0.69
CA LYS A 545 4.88 16.58 0.77
C LYS A 545 3.92 17.76 0.62
N ASP A 546 4.22 18.92 1.15
CA ASP A 546 3.38 20.14 1.02
C ASP A 546 3.36 20.73 -0.40
N GLY A 547 4.17 20.20 -1.32
CA GLY A 547 4.29 20.67 -2.70
C GLY A 547 5.48 21.61 -2.94
N LYS A 548 6.18 22.07 -1.89
CA LYS A 548 7.38 22.89 -2.00
C LYS A 548 8.44 22.15 -2.82
N ARG A 549 9.06 22.86 -3.77
CA ARG A 549 10.14 22.33 -4.61
C ARG A 549 11.48 22.78 -4.06
N VAL A 550 12.48 21.91 -4.16
CA VAL A 550 13.85 22.21 -3.77
C VAL A 550 14.80 21.50 -4.73
N ASN A 551 15.89 22.17 -5.09
CA ASN A 551 16.98 21.58 -5.87
C ASN A 551 18.13 21.22 -4.94
N VAL A 552 18.59 19.97 -4.98
CA VAL A 552 19.80 19.59 -4.27
C VAL A 552 20.95 19.53 -5.27
N LYS A 553 22.03 20.28 -5.02
CA LYS A 553 23.20 20.40 -5.89
C LYS A 553 24.42 19.74 -5.27
N GLY A 554 25.22 19.09 -6.12
CA GLY A 554 26.44 18.40 -5.72
C GLY A 554 27.16 17.78 -6.91
N ASN A 555 28.41 17.36 -6.70
CA ASN A 555 29.28 16.91 -7.79
C ASN A 555 29.32 15.41 -7.96
N THR A 556 28.77 14.66 -7.01
CA THR A 556 28.61 13.21 -7.08
C THR A 556 27.20 12.88 -6.66
N ILE A 557 26.48 12.11 -7.48
CA ILE A 557 25.11 11.70 -7.18
C ILE A 557 25.08 10.18 -7.06
N VAL A 558 24.52 9.68 -5.97
CA VAL A 558 24.30 8.25 -5.75
C VAL A 558 22.81 7.98 -5.59
N VAL A 559 22.28 7.06 -6.40
CA VAL A 559 20.92 6.56 -6.30
C VAL A 559 20.91 5.32 -5.40
N SER A 560 20.25 5.41 -4.25
CA SER A 560 20.08 4.32 -3.27
C SER A 560 18.64 4.30 -2.72
N ALA A 561 17.65 4.52 -3.58
CA ALA A 561 16.24 4.67 -3.22
C ALA A 561 15.50 3.32 -3.08
N GLY A 562 16.22 2.21 -3.21
CA GLY A 562 15.66 0.86 -3.23
C GLY A 562 15.18 0.45 -4.61
N THR A 563 15.13 -0.86 -4.86
CA THR A 563 14.96 -1.49 -6.18
C THR A 563 13.98 -0.80 -7.14
N VAL A 564 12.73 -0.63 -6.70
CA VAL A 564 11.66 -0.05 -7.51
C VAL A 564 11.90 1.45 -7.74
N SER A 565 12.17 2.23 -6.69
CA SER A 565 12.31 3.68 -6.78
C SER A 565 13.56 4.11 -7.53
N SER A 566 14.69 3.43 -7.33
CA SER A 566 15.94 3.71 -8.04
C SER A 566 15.78 3.56 -9.55
N SER A 567 15.14 2.47 -9.98
CA SER A 567 14.79 2.25 -11.39
C SER A 567 13.87 3.35 -11.93
N LEU A 568 12.83 3.74 -11.17
CA LEU A 568 11.91 4.81 -11.59
C LEU A 568 12.58 6.19 -11.70
N ILE A 569 13.51 6.52 -10.80
CA ILE A 569 14.24 7.79 -10.85
C ILE A 569 15.13 7.85 -12.10
N LEU A 570 15.86 6.77 -12.41
CA LEU A 570 16.67 6.70 -13.63
C LEU A 570 15.80 6.82 -14.89
N LEU A 571 14.70 6.06 -14.96
CA LEU A 571 13.78 6.10 -16.10
C LEU A 571 13.15 7.49 -16.30
N ARG A 572 12.67 8.14 -15.23
CA ARG A 572 12.15 9.53 -15.29
C ARG A 572 13.20 10.55 -15.72
N SER A 573 14.47 10.23 -15.47
CA SER A 573 15.62 11.04 -15.84
C SER A 573 16.17 10.75 -17.24
N GLY A 574 15.65 9.72 -17.93
CA GLY A 574 16.17 9.28 -19.23
C GLY A 574 17.53 8.59 -19.15
N ILE A 575 17.85 7.99 -18.00
CA ILE A 575 19.16 7.39 -17.68
C ILE A 575 19.07 5.86 -17.75
N GLY A 576 20.11 5.21 -18.25
CA GLY A 576 20.21 3.75 -18.36
C GLY A 576 19.58 3.16 -19.63
N GLY A 577 18.82 3.96 -20.39
CA GLY A 577 18.14 3.53 -21.62
C GLY A 577 17.19 2.37 -21.38
N ASP A 578 17.17 1.41 -22.29
CA ASP A 578 16.30 0.23 -22.21
C ASP A 578 16.75 -0.81 -21.17
N ARG A 579 17.84 -0.58 -20.43
CA ARG A 579 18.36 -1.50 -19.41
C ARG A 579 17.77 -1.21 -18.02
N ALA A 580 17.56 0.07 -17.70
CA ALA A 580 17.04 0.48 -16.40
C ALA A 580 15.63 -0.07 -16.16
N GLY A 581 15.40 -0.58 -14.95
CA GLY A 581 14.16 -1.24 -14.57
C GLY A 581 13.95 -2.62 -15.22
N LYS A 582 14.93 -3.25 -15.86
CA LYS A 582 14.82 -4.64 -16.35
C LYS A 582 15.61 -5.62 -15.50
N ARG A 583 15.31 -6.91 -15.67
CA ARG A 583 15.96 -8.01 -14.93
C ARG A 583 15.80 -7.89 -13.42
N LEU A 584 14.60 -7.49 -12.99
CA LEU A 584 14.24 -7.59 -11.59
C LEU A 584 13.97 -9.05 -11.23
N SER A 585 14.30 -9.40 -10.00
CA SER A 585 14.02 -10.69 -9.36
C SER A 585 13.60 -10.46 -7.91
N PHE A 586 13.08 -11.49 -7.27
CA PHE A 586 12.58 -11.43 -5.91
C PHE A 586 13.08 -12.62 -5.09
N ASN A 587 12.98 -12.52 -3.77
CA ASN A 587 12.67 -13.71 -2.97
C ASN A 587 11.15 -13.73 -2.82
N MET A 588 10.47 -14.45 -3.72
CA MET A 588 9.02 -14.58 -3.73
C MET A 588 8.59 -15.48 -2.58
N GLY A 589 7.64 -15.02 -1.77
CA GLY A 589 7.14 -15.74 -0.60
C GLY A 589 5.68 -16.16 -0.75
N SER A 590 5.36 -17.34 -0.24
CA SER A 590 4.00 -17.76 0.13
C SER A 590 4.02 -18.37 1.53
N PRO A 591 3.08 -18.02 2.42
CA PRO A 591 3.00 -18.62 3.74
C PRO A 591 2.36 -20.02 3.73
N MET A 592 2.76 -20.83 4.72
CA MET A 592 2.08 -22.05 5.17
C MET A 592 1.80 -21.89 6.67
N THR A 593 0.57 -22.14 7.11
CA THR A 593 0.15 -22.04 8.52
C THR A 593 -0.19 -23.41 9.08
N GLY A 594 0.38 -23.77 10.23
CA GLY A 594 -0.03 -24.92 11.02
C GLY A 594 -0.97 -24.52 12.16
N VAL A 595 -2.01 -25.33 12.40
CA VAL A 595 -3.00 -25.13 13.45
C VAL A 595 -2.86 -26.21 14.53
N PHE A 596 -2.87 -25.79 15.79
CA PHE A 596 -2.68 -26.65 16.96
C PHE A 596 -3.95 -26.71 17.83
N ASP A 597 -4.09 -27.76 18.62
CA ASP A 597 -5.19 -27.93 19.57
C ASP A 597 -5.01 -27.11 20.86
N HIS A 598 -3.75 -26.75 21.17
CA HIS A 598 -3.33 -25.94 22.30
C HIS A 598 -2.95 -24.50 21.91
N VAL A 599 -2.85 -23.63 22.90
CA VAL A 599 -2.41 -22.24 22.72
C VAL A 599 -0.90 -22.18 22.48
N VAL A 600 -0.51 -21.48 21.42
CA VAL A 600 0.89 -21.33 20.98
C VAL A 600 1.39 -19.90 21.22
N ASN A 601 0.57 -18.88 20.95
CA ASN A 601 0.92 -17.46 21.01
C ASN A 601 2.16 -17.09 20.17
N ALA A 602 2.23 -17.53 18.91
CA ALA A 602 3.37 -17.29 18.03
C ALA A 602 3.71 -15.80 17.81
N TYR A 603 2.79 -14.88 18.11
CA TYR A 603 3.01 -13.43 18.09
C TYR A 603 3.92 -12.92 19.24
N ALA A 604 4.16 -13.73 20.27
CA ALA A 604 4.88 -13.33 21.48
C ALA A 604 6.40 -13.62 21.40
N GLY A 605 7.09 -13.00 20.46
CA GLY A 605 8.54 -13.12 20.31
C GLY A 605 9.05 -12.50 19.02
N LEU A 606 10.28 -12.81 18.61
CA LEU A 606 10.78 -12.45 17.28
C LEU A 606 9.89 -13.07 16.20
N GLN A 607 9.42 -12.24 15.27
CA GLN A 607 8.53 -12.69 14.19
C GLN A 607 9.18 -13.73 13.29
N ILE A 608 10.48 -13.60 13.04
CA ILE A 608 11.32 -14.62 12.41
C ILE A 608 12.40 -15.01 13.40
N SER A 609 12.52 -16.30 13.70
CA SER A 609 13.39 -16.81 14.75
C SER A 609 14.28 -17.97 14.29
N HIS A 610 13.82 -18.77 13.33
CA HIS A 610 14.52 -19.93 12.81
C HIS A 610 14.35 -20.06 11.30
N TYR A 611 15.24 -20.81 10.68
CA TYR A 611 15.12 -21.19 9.27
C TYR A 611 15.56 -22.64 9.07
N VAL A 612 15.11 -23.21 7.95
CA VAL A 612 15.60 -24.46 7.37
C VAL A 612 16.14 -24.16 5.98
N LEU A 613 17.40 -24.53 5.74
CA LEU A 613 18.05 -24.51 4.44
C LEU A 613 18.58 -25.90 4.11
N GLN A 614 18.10 -26.49 3.01
CA GLN A 614 18.56 -27.80 2.57
C GLN A 614 19.84 -27.70 1.73
N ARG A 615 20.73 -28.68 1.87
CA ARG A 615 21.98 -28.78 1.10
C ARG A 615 22.06 -30.14 0.40
N PRO A 616 22.35 -30.20 -0.92
CA PRO A 616 22.44 -29.06 -1.85
C PRO A 616 21.11 -28.30 -1.94
N SER A 617 21.18 -27.02 -2.36
CA SER A 617 20.00 -26.15 -2.41
C SER A 617 18.88 -26.75 -3.26
N LYS A 618 17.65 -26.66 -2.74
CA LYS A 618 16.42 -27.09 -3.42
C LYS A 618 15.68 -25.93 -4.10
N GLY A 619 16.29 -24.75 -4.17
CA GLY A 619 15.66 -23.58 -4.79
C GLY A 619 14.65 -22.85 -3.88
N TYR A 620 14.66 -23.11 -2.58
CA TYR A 620 13.89 -22.37 -1.58
C TYR A 620 14.56 -22.41 -0.19
N ILE A 621 14.14 -21.47 0.67
CA ILE A 621 14.42 -21.44 2.12
C ILE A 621 13.09 -21.34 2.87
N ILE A 622 12.99 -21.99 4.03
CA ILE A 622 11.80 -21.92 4.89
C ILE A 622 12.18 -21.17 6.17
N GLU A 623 11.48 -20.10 6.48
CA GLU A 623 11.71 -19.29 7.68
C GLU A 623 10.47 -19.33 8.58
N THR A 624 10.66 -19.42 9.90
CA THR A 624 9.54 -19.17 10.82
C THR A 624 9.05 -17.74 10.63
N TRP A 625 7.75 -17.54 10.64
CA TRP A 625 7.18 -16.22 10.40
C TRP A 625 5.83 -16.11 11.09
N PHE A 626 5.62 -15.05 11.86
CA PHE A 626 4.30 -14.76 12.43
C PHE A 626 4.06 -13.26 12.56
N ASN A 627 2.88 -12.82 12.14
CA ASN A 627 2.50 -11.41 12.15
C ASN A 627 1.60 -11.08 13.35
N PRO A 628 1.51 -9.80 13.74
CA PRO A 628 0.42 -9.32 14.56
C PRO A 628 -0.93 -9.34 13.79
N PRO A 629 -2.06 -9.13 14.48
CA PRO A 629 -3.40 -9.48 13.98
C PRO A 629 -3.79 -8.90 12.63
N VAL A 630 -3.53 -7.62 12.37
CA VAL A 630 -3.92 -6.96 11.12
C VAL A 630 -3.15 -7.57 9.96
N ALA A 631 -1.81 -7.60 10.06
CA ALA A 631 -0.98 -8.15 9.00
C ALA A 631 -1.24 -9.66 8.78
N GLN A 632 -1.58 -10.40 9.84
CA GLN A 632 -2.01 -11.79 9.73
C GLN A 632 -3.37 -11.91 9.01
N ALA A 633 -4.36 -11.10 9.38
CA ALA A 633 -5.70 -11.14 8.78
C ALA A 633 -5.70 -10.82 7.28
N LEU A 634 -4.81 -9.93 6.82
CA LEU A 634 -4.69 -9.57 5.40
C LEU A 634 -4.18 -10.72 4.52
N THR A 635 -3.49 -11.70 5.11
CA THR A 635 -2.92 -12.86 4.39
C THR A 635 -3.63 -14.17 4.70
N MET A 636 -4.35 -14.25 5.83
CA MET A 636 -5.10 -15.43 6.26
C MET A 636 -6.01 -15.98 5.14
N PRO A 637 -5.90 -17.27 4.78
CA PRO A 637 -6.80 -17.89 3.81
C PRO A 637 -8.22 -18.00 4.38
N GLY A 638 -9.20 -18.12 3.48
CA GLY A 638 -10.61 -18.20 3.83
C GLY A 638 -11.45 -17.07 3.24
N TRP A 639 -12.74 -17.33 3.14
CA TRP A 639 -13.76 -16.38 2.73
C TRP A 639 -14.87 -16.33 3.76
N PHE A 640 -15.42 -15.13 3.99
CA PHE A 640 -16.57 -14.94 4.87
C PHE A 640 -16.33 -15.58 6.26
N ALA A 641 -17.19 -16.52 6.66
CA ALA A 641 -17.08 -17.25 7.92
C ALA A 641 -15.78 -18.06 8.05
N ASP A 642 -15.23 -18.61 6.96
CA ASP A 642 -13.97 -19.38 7.02
C ASP A 642 -12.83 -18.49 7.51
N HIS A 643 -12.70 -17.29 6.94
CA HIS A 643 -11.70 -16.32 7.35
C HIS A 643 -11.88 -15.90 8.81
N PHE A 644 -13.11 -15.57 9.18
CA PHE A 644 -13.44 -15.18 10.56
C PHE A 644 -13.09 -16.29 11.56
N ASN A 645 -13.51 -17.53 11.29
CA ASN A 645 -13.24 -18.70 12.12
C ASN A 645 -11.75 -19.04 12.19
N ASN A 646 -11.00 -18.80 11.11
CA ASN A 646 -9.54 -18.94 11.12
C ASN A 646 -8.91 -17.94 12.07
N MET A 647 -9.33 -16.67 12.05
CA MET A 647 -8.80 -15.67 12.96
C MET A 647 -9.16 -15.94 14.43
N LEU A 648 -10.29 -16.57 14.75
CA LEU A 648 -10.59 -17.01 16.13
C LEU A 648 -9.59 -18.04 16.67
N ARG A 649 -8.88 -18.75 15.80
CA ARG A 649 -7.83 -19.72 16.15
C ARG A 649 -6.42 -19.10 16.12
N TYR A 650 -6.28 -17.78 15.94
CA TYR A 650 -5.00 -17.08 15.76
C TYR A 650 -3.95 -17.43 16.82
N ASN A 651 -4.33 -17.47 18.10
CA ASN A 651 -3.41 -17.81 19.19
C ASN A 651 -2.98 -19.30 19.23
N LYS A 652 -3.58 -20.15 18.40
CA LYS A 652 -3.26 -21.58 18.24
C LYS A 652 -2.55 -21.87 16.91
N MET A 653 -1.98 -20.86 16.26
CA MET A 653 -1.30 -21.01 14.98
C MET A 653 0.20 -20.73 15.08
N SER A 654 0.93 -21.32 14.15
CA SER A 654 2.28 -20.90 13.77
C SER A 654 2.36 -20.88 12.24
N SER A 655 3.25 -20.06 11.66
CA SER A 655 3.42 -20.01 10.22
C SER A 655 4.89 -20.04 9.82
N VAL A 656 5.13 -20.46 8.59
CA VAL A 656 6.41 -20.33 7.91
C VAL A 656 6.24 -19.58 6.61
N GLY A 657 7.26 -18.81 6.22
CA GLY A 657 7.39 -18.27 4.88
C GLY A 657 8.26 -19.20 4.04
N VAL A 658 7.73 -19.66 2.90
CA VAL A 658 8.53 -20.38 1.88
C VAL A 658 9.00 -19.34 0.87
N LEU A 659 10.30 -19.12 0.81
CA LEU A 659 10.92 -18.09 -0.03
C LEU A 659 11.69 -18.73 -1.20
N VAL A 660 11.35 -18.32 -2.42
CA VAL A 660 11.96 -18.78 -3.67
C VAL A 660 12.74 -17.64 -4.32
N PRO A 661 14.06 -17.76 -4.58
CA PRO A 661 14.77 -16.86 -5.48
C PRO A 661 14.23 -17.00 -6.89
N THR A 662 13.54 -15.97 -7.37
CA THR A 662 12.92 -16.01 -8.69
C THR A 662 13.94 -15.79 -9.79
N GLU A 663 13.62 -16.23 -11.00
CA GLU A 663 14.33 -15.77 -12.20
C GLU A 663 14.25 -14.24 -12.35
N ALA A 664 15.24 -13.66 -13.04
CA ALA A 664 15.35 -12.23 -13.28
C ALA A 664 14.53 -11.78 -14.52
N ASN A 665 13.22 -12.05 -14.50
CA ASN A 665 12.30 -11.83 -15.61
C ASN A 665 11.33 -10.64 -15.40
N ALA A 666 11.42 -9.94 -14.27
CA ALA A 666 10.54 -8.82 -13.97
C ALA A 666 11.09 -7.48 -14.49
N GLU A 667 10.19 -6.52 -14.66
CA GLU A 667 10.52 -5.15 -15.04
C GLU A 667 9.68 -4.10 -14.32
N VAL A 668 10.26 -2.91 -14.10
CA VAL A 668 9.61 -1.71 -13.57
C VAL A 668 9.56 -0.66 -14.67
N ARG A 669 8.39 -0.05 -14.85
CA ARG A 669 8.14 0.97 -15.86
C ARG A 669 7.48 2.21 -15.27
N VAL A 670 7.66 3.35 -15.93
CA VAL A 670 6.93 4.57 -15.62
C VAL A 670 5.52 4.45 -16.20
N ALA A 671 4.49 4.64 -15.37
CA ALA A 671 3.09 4.37 -15.75
C ALA A 671 2.18 5.60 -15.65
N GLY A 672 2.64 6.77 -16.13
CA GLY A 672 1.82 7.99 -16.21
C GLY A 672 1.00 8.28 -14.92
N ILE A 673 -0.33 8.27 -15.06
CA ILE A 673 -1.30 8.50 -13.98
C ILE A 673 -1.23 7.46 -12.84
N PHE A 674 -0.78 6.24 -13.11
CA PHE A 674 -0.60 5.18 -12.13
C PHE A 674 0.76 5.26 -11.41
N GLY A 675 1.64 6.17 -11.84
CA GLY A 675 2.93 6.46 -11.21
C GLY A 675 4.03 5.43 -11.50
N ARG A 676 3.73 4.13 -11.38
CA ARG A 676 4.62 3.00 -11.68
C ARG A 676 3.84 1.77 -12.17
N ASP A 677 4.54 0.91 -12.90
CA ASP A 677 4.07 -0.42 -13.31
C ASP A 677 5.15 -1.44 -12.97
N ILE A 678 4.79 -2.49 -12.23
CA ILE A 678 5.67 -3.63 -11.93
C ILE A 678 5.09 -4.83 -12.68
N LYS A 679 5.78 -5.25 -13.73
CA LYS A 679 5.41 -6.42 -14.52
C LYS A 679 6.25 -7.61 -14.07
N TYR A 680 5.57 -8.63 -13.58
CA TYR A 680 6.17 -9.86 -13.11
C TYR A 680 5.18 -11.01 -13.31
N GLU A 681 5.70 -12.16 -13.71
CA GLU A 681 4.98 -13.43 -13.71
C GLU A 681 5.98 -14.51 -13.28
N PRO A 682 5.71 -15.28 -12.21
CA PRO A 682 6.59 -16.37 -11.80
C PRO A 682 6.77 -17.39 -12.93
N THR A 683 7.98 -17.90 -13.10
CA THR A 683 8.23 -18.97 -14.07
C THR A 683 7.70 -20.30 -13.55
N LYS A 684 7.57 -21.30 -14.44
CA LYS A 684 7.20 -22.66 -14.04
C LYS A 684 8.17 -23.24 -13.01
N ASN A 685 9.46 -22.90 -13.13
CA ASN A 685 10.48 -23.36 -12.20
C ASN A 685 10.33 -22.72 -10.82
N ASP A 686 10.04 -21.41 -10.77
CA ASP A 686 9.76 -20.70 -9.53
C ASP A 686 8.56 -21.32 -8.78
N LEU A 687 7.50 -21.66 -9.52
CA LEU A 687 6.30 -22.30 -8.97
C LEU A 687 6.55 -23.74 -8.50
N ASN A 688 7.41 -24.50 -9.20
CA ASN A 688 7.78 -25.84 -8.78
C ASN A 688 8.54 -25.82 -7.44
N HIS A 689 9.54 -24.96 -7.30
CA HIS A 689 10.24 -24.79 -6.03
C HIS A 689 9.30 -24.31 -4.91
N LEU A 690 8.36 -23.42 -5.22
CA LEU A 690 7.37 -22.96 -4.25
C LEU A 690 6.46 -24.10 -3.77
N ALA A 691 5.99 -24.93 -4.71
CA ALA A 691 5.16 -26.10 -4.38
C ALA A 691 5.91 -27.08 -3.47
N GLU A 692 7.16 -27.39 -3.79
CA GLU A 692 8.00 -28.29 -2.99
C GLU A 692 8.26 -27.72 -1.59
N GLY A 693 8.60 -26.44 -1.49
CA GLY A 693 8.81 -25.79 -0.20
C GLY A 693 7.54 -25.70 0.66
N LEU A 694 6.36 -25.47 0.06
CA LEU A 694 5.08 -25.47 0.77
C LEU A 694 4.70 -26.86 1.26
N ILE A 695 4.92 -27.90 0.45
CA ILE A 695 4.72 -29.30 0.86
C ILE A 695 5.61 -29.60 2.07
N LEU A 696 6.90 -29.30 1.99
CA LEU A 696 7.83 -29.52 3.10
C LEU A 696 7.44 -28.72 4.35
N GLY A 697 7.00 -27.46 4.19
CA GLY A 697 6.49 -26.65 5.30
C GLY A 697 5.28 -27.27 6.00
N GLY A 698 4.36 -27.86 5.22
CA GLY A 698 3.22 -28.61 5.74
C GLY A 698 3.64 -29.88 6.47
N GLU A 699 4.56 -30.66 5.88
CA GLU A 699 5.13 -31.87 6.49
C GLU A 699 5.83 -31.55 7.82
N ILE A 700 6.61 -30.47 7.85
CA ILE A 700 7.25 -29.99 9.08
C ILE A 700 6.19 -29.71 10.15
N PHE A 701 5.10 -29.01 9.82
CA PHE A 701 4.07 -28.73 10.81
C PHE A 701 3.31 -29.97 11.30
N PHE A 702 2.97 -30.91 10.42
CA PHE A 702 2.35 -32.17 10.83
C PHE A 702 3.25 -32.96 11.79
N ASN A 703 4.55 -33.07 11.47
CA ASN A 703 5.53 -33.72 12.35
C ASN A 703 5.79 -32.90 13.63
N GLY A 704 5.51 -31.60 13.60
CA GLY A 704 5.51 -30.69 14.74
C GLY A 704 4.25 -30.74 15.61
N GLY A 705 3.27 -31.59 15.27
CA GLY A 705 2.03 -31.77 16.03
C GLY A 705 0.86 -30.90 15.58
N ALA A 706 0.92 -30.29 14.38
CA ALA A 706 -0.22 -29.58 13.83
C ALA A 706 -1.37 -30.56 13.52
N THR A 707 -2.59 -30.15 13.87
CA THR A 707 -3.83 -30.89 13.59
C THR A 707 -4.35 -30.65 12.18
N SER A 708 -3.97 -29.51 11.60
CA SER A 708 -4.20 -29.17 10.20
C SER A 708 -3.18 -28.14 9.73
N VAL A 709 -3.04 -28.03 8.41
CA VAL A 709 -2.23 -27.01 7.75
C VAL A 709 -3.03 -26.29 6.67
N MET A 710 -2.75 -25.00 6.50
CA MET A 710 -3.45 -24.10 5.59
C MET A 710 -2.42 -23.34 4.73
N PRO A 711 -2.32 -23.64 3.42
CA PRO A 711 -1.60 -22.77 2.50
C PRO A 711 -2.41 -21.48 2.28
N HIS A 712 -1.72 -20.38 1.99
CA HIS A 712 -2.37 -19.08 1.77
C HIS A 712 -2.81 -18.95 0.31
N THR A 713 -3.87 -19.69 -0.03
CA THR A 713 -4.47 -19.78 -1.36
C THR A 713 -5.70 -18.88 -1.51
N LEU A 714 -6.11 -18.62 -2.75
CA LEU A 714 -7.35 -17.90 -3.05
C LEU A 714 -8.56 -18.70 -2.57
N ASP A 715 -8.65 -19.97 -2.98
CA ASP A 715 -9.64 -20.90 -2.47
C ASP A 715 -9.19 -21.43 -1.11
N PHE A 716 -10.13 -21.64 -0.20
CA PHE A 716 -9.78 -22.11 1.13
C PHE A 716 -9.47 -23.60 1.13
N HIS A 717 -8.26 -23.95 1.59
CA HIS A 717 -7.83 -25.32 1.82
C HIS A 717 -7.31 -25.47 3.26
N GLU A 718 -7.85 -26.44 3.99
CA GLU A 718 -7.35 -26.88 5.29
C GLU A 718 -7.19 -28.40 5.24
N TRP A 719 -5.95 -28.88 5.22
CA TRP A 719 -5.64 -30.30 5.15
C TRP A 719 -5.33 -30.85 6.54
N LYS A 720 -5.90 -32.01 6.84
CA LYS A 720 -5.67 -32.77 8.07
C LYS A 720 -4.80 -34.01 7.84
N ASP A 721 -4.68 -34.45 6.59
CA ASP A 721 -3.84 -35.56 6.18
C ASP A 721 -2.62 -35.01 5.42
N PRO A 722 -1.38 -35.34 5.81
CA PRO A 722 -0.18 -34.99 5.06
C PRO A 722 -0.21 -35.41 3.59
N ALA A 723 -0.90 -36.50 3.23
CA ALA A 723 -0.99 -36.98 1.85
C ALA A 723 -1.64 -35.95 0.91
N ASP A 724 -2.56 -35.12 1.43
CA ASP A 724 -3.26 -34.10 0.64
C ASP A 724 -2.37 -32.93 0.23
N LEU A 725 -1.21 -32.75 0.87
CA LEU A 725 -0.25 -31.69 0.51
C LEU A 725 0.19 -31.77 -0.95
N GLN A 726 0.18 -32.96 -1.57
CA GLN A 726 0.56 -33.12 -2.98
C GLN A 726 -0.37 -32.35 -3.94
N GLN A 727 -1.60 -32.01 -3.52
CA GLN A 727 -2.51 -31.16 -4.29
C GLN A 727 -1.93 -29.75 -4.53
N LEU A 728 -0.98 -29.29 -3.72
CA LEU A 728 -0.26 -28.03 -3.95
C LEU A 728 0.39 -28.00 -5.33
N ARG A 729 0.88 -29.13 -5.84
CA ARG A 729 1.53 -29.18 -7.16
C ARG A 729 0.61 -28.71 -8.30
N SER A 730 -0.70 -28.89 -8.18
CA SER A 730 -1.67 -28.33 -9.13
C SER A 730 -2.07 -26.90 -8.77
N ILE A 731 -2.35 -26.63 -7.49
CA ILE A 731 -2.89 -25.33 -7.03
C ILE A 731 -1.90 -24.19 -7.29
N VAL A 732 -0.60 -24.42 -7.05
CA VAL A 732 0.46 -23.40 -7.18
C VAL A 732 0.61 -22.95 -8.65
N HIS A 733 0.29 -23.83 -9.61
CA HIS A 733 0.31 -23.53 -11.05
C HIS A 733 -0.98 -22.86 -11.54
N GLU A 734 -2.04 -22.81 -10.74
CA GLU A 734 -3.24 -22.06 -11.09
C GLU A 734 -2.99 -20.56 -10.98
N LYS A 735 -3.21 -19.85 -12.08
CA LYS A 735 -3.02 -18.39 -12.14
C LYS A 735 -3.91 -17.66 -11.13
N GLY A 736 -3.27 -17.10 -10.11
CA GLY A 736 -3.95 -16.33 -9.06
C GLY A 736 -4.52 -17.18 -7.93
N GLY A 737 -4.17 -18.48 -7.89
CA GLY A 737 -4.55 -19.40 -6.81
C GLY A 737 -3.77 -19.19 -5.50
N LEU A 738 -2.71 -18.36 -5.50
CA LEU A 738 -1.89 -18.07 -4.32
C LEU A 738 -1.82 -16.58 -3.97
N THR A 739 -1.67 -16.31 -2.69
CA THR A 739 -1.24 -15.01 -2.16
C THR A 739 0.28 -14.93 -2.21
N LEU A 740 0.81 -14.15 -3.15
CA LEU A 740 2.25 -14.00 -3.34
C LEU A 740 2.72 -12.60 -2.95
N GLY A 741 3.87 -12.52 -2.30
CA GLY A 741 4.48 -11.24 -1.97
C GLY A 741 5.99 -11.31 -1.80
N THR A 742 6.59 -10.15 -1.57
CA THR A 742 8.01 -10.05 -1.26
C THR A 742 8.32 -8.77 -0.49
N GLY A 743 9.25 -8.87 0.46
CA GLY A 743 9.99 -7.72 1.02
C GLY A 743 11.38 -7.55 0.39
N HIS A 744 11.73 -8.38 -0.60
CA HIS A 744 13.09 -8.55 -1.12
C HIS A 744 13.19 -8.31 -2.65
N PRO A 745 12.71 -7.17 -3.19
CA PRO A 745 12.91 -6.84 -4.59
C PRO A 745 14.39 -6.56 -4.88
N GLN A 746 14.93 -7.15 -5.95
CA GLN A 746 16.35 -7.10 -6.33
C GLN A 746 16.47 -6.88 -7.85
N GLY A 747 17.61 -6.35 -8.31
CA GLY A 747 17.85 -6.09 -9.74
C GLY A 747 17.13 -4.85 -10.29
N GLY A 748 17.15 -4.64 -11.60
CA GLY A 748 16.62 -3.42 -12.23
C GLY A 748 17.70 -2.46 -12.73
N ASN A 749 18.83 -2.35 -12.01
CA ASN A 749 19.96 -1.50 -12.40
C ASN A 749 21.28 -2.30 -12.30
N VAL A 750 21.29 -3.45 -12.96
CA VAL A 750 22.28 -4.53 -12.81
C VAL A 750 23.74 -4.05 -12.87
N LEU A 751 24.57 -4.56 -11.96
CA LEU A 751 26.03 -4.49 -11.97
C LEU A 751 26.61 -5.47 -12.99
N SER A 752 27.38 -4.97 -13.97
CA SER A 752 28.08 -5.85 -14.92
C SER A 752 29.20 -5.10 -15.64
N LYS A 753 30.30 -5.80 -15.95
CA LYS A 753 31.32 -5.36 -16.91
C LYS A 753 30.82 -5.30 -18.35
N ASN A 754 29.71 -5.97 -18.67
CA ASN A 754 29.09 -5.92 -19.98
C ASN A 754 28.12 -4.73 -20.05
N PRO A 755 28.42 -3.65 -20.81
CA PRO A 755 27.54 -2.49 -20.92
C PRO A 755 26.22 -2.80 -21.64
N GLN A 756 26.10 -3.91 -22.37
CA GLN A 756 24.80 -4.29 -22.96
C GLN A 756 23.85 -4.90 -21.93
N LEU A 757 24.39 -5.41 -20.82
CA LEU A 757 23.63 -6.05 -19.75
C LEU A 757 23.43 -5.12 -18.55
N GLY A 758 24.51 -4.55 -18.03
CA GLY A 758 24.50 -3.77 -16.79
C GLY A 758 24.08 -2.32 -17.00
N VAL A 759 23.45 -1.72 -16.00
CA VAL A 759 23.25 -0.26 -15.91
C VAL A 759 24.46 0.42 -15.27
N VAL A 760 25.11 -0.28 -14.34
CA VAL A 760 26.34 0.17 -13.66
C VAL A 760 27.51 -0.77 -13.92
N ASN A 761 28.71 -0.22 -13.97
CA ASN A 761 29.97 -0.97 -14.06
C ASN A 761 30.42 -1.46 -12.66
N PRO A 762 31.48 -2.30 -12.53
CA PRO A 762 31.97 -2.81 -11.24
C PRO A 762 32.34 -1.73 -10.20
N GLU A 763 32.57 -0.50 -10.65
CA GLU A 763 32.77 0.69 -9.80
C GLU A 763 31.46 1.35 -9.37
N PHE A 764 30.31 0.70 -9.60
CA PHE A 764 28.95 1.17 -9.31
C PHE A 764 28.54 2.42 -10.08
N ARG A 765 29.36 2.85 -11.05
CA ARG A 765 29.13 4.04 -11.89
C ARG A 765 28.18 3.71 -13.03
N VAL A 766 27.19 4.56 -13.24
CA VAL A 766 26.24 4.43 -14.35
C VAL A 766 26.96 4.61 -15.68
N TYR A 767 26.77 3.66 -16.59
CA TYR A 767 27.34 3.75 -17.93
C TYR A 767 26.90 5.04 -18.64
N GLY A 768 27.87 5.79 -19.17
CA GLY A 768 27.63 7.05 -19.86
C GLY A 768 27.69 8.30 -18.97
N TYR A 769 27.93 8.13 -17.66
CA TYR A 769 28.07 9.22 -16.72
C TYR A 769 29.41 9.14 -15.99
N ASP A 770 29.95 10.29 -15.61
CA ASP A 770 31.25 10.39 -14.96
C ASP A 770 31.12 10.41 -13.43
N ASN A 771 29.99 10.90 -12.91
CA ASN A 771 29.77 11.19 -11.49
C ASN A 771 28.40 10.72 -10.94
N LEU A 772 27.77 9.76 -11.63
CA LEU A 772 26.50 9.15 -11.21
C LEU A 772 26.69 7.68 -10.85
N TYR A 773 26.21 7.29 -9.68
CA TYR A 773 26.33 5.93 -9.15
C TYR A 773 24.96 5.38 -8.73
N VAL A 774 24.84 4.05 -8.67
CA VAL A 774 23.69 3.35 -8.06
C VAL A 774 24.24 2.38 -7.04
N CYS A 775 23.70 2.37 -5.83
CA CYS A 775 24.21 1.52 -4.76
C CYS A 775 23.08 1.10 -3.80
N ASP A 776 22.29 0.12 -4.21
CA ASP A 776 21.28 -0.55 -3.40
C ASP A 776 20.95 -1.94 -4.00
N ALA A 777 19.89 -2.61 -3.52
CA ALA A 777 19.46 -3.91 -4.06
C ALA A 777 19.18 -3.93 -5.57
N SER A 778 19.01 -2.78 -6.23
CA SER A 778 18.79 -2.72 -7.69
C SER A 778 20.01 -3.14 -8.50
N VAL A 779 21.21 -3.09 -7.93
CA VAL A 779 22.43 -3.45 -8.65
C VAL A 779 22.66 -4.96 -8.71
N PHE A 780 21.86 -5.75 -7.99
CA PHE A 780 22.04 -7.19 -7.89
C PHE A 780 21.85 -7.84 -9.27
N PRO A 781 22.84 -8.58 -9.79
CA PRO A 781 22.72 -9.24 -11.09
C PRO A 781 21.65 -10.33 -11.18
N SER A 782 21.34 -10.98 -10.06
CA SER A 782 20.27 -11.96 -9.90
C SER A 782 19.87 -12.07 -8.42
N SER A 783 18.78 -12.77 -8.09
CA SER A 783 18.36 -12.98 -6.70
C SER A 783 19.42 -13.72 -5.86
N VAL A 784 19.58 -13.33 -4.59
CA VAL A 784 20.48 -13.98 -3.61
C VAL A 784 19.88 -15.21 -2.93
N GLY A 785 18.55 -15.39 -2.95
CA GLY A 785 17.87 -16.55 -2.36
C GLY A 785 17.79 -16.62 -0.84
N VAL A 786 18.37 -15.64 -0.15
CA VAL A 786 18.30 -15.43 1.31
C VAL A 786 17.97 -13.96 1.60
N ASN A 787 17.77 -13.57 2.87
CA ASN A 787 17.50 -12.16 3.18
C ASN A 787 18.64 -11.25 2.67
N PRO A 788 18.35 -10.25 1.81
CA PRO A 788 19.40 -9.51 1.10
C PRO A 788 19.99 -8.35 1.90
N GLN A 789 19.48 -8.02 3.10
CA GLN A 789 19.89 -6.79 3.83
C GLN A 789 21.41 -6.70 3.98
N LEU A 790 22.06 -7.76 4.49
CA LEU A 790 23.50 -7.77 4.74
C LEU A 790 24.29 -7.63 3.43
N THR A 791 23.88 -8.31 2.36
CA THR A 791 24.51 -8.16 1.04
C THR A 791 24.38 -6.73 0.49
N VAL A 792 23.21 -6.09 0.65
CA VAL A 792 23.01 -4.68 0.22
C VAL A 792 24.00 -3.76 0.94
N MET A 793 24.14 -3.94 2.24
CA MET A 793 25.03 -3.14 3.07
C MET A 793 26.51 -3.45 2.77
N ALA A 794 26.87 -4.72 2.57
CA ALA A 794 28.23 -5.11 2.22
C ALA A 794 28.67 -4.54 0.86
N LEU A 795 27.78 -4.55 -0.14
CA LEU A 795 28.06 -3.88 -1.43
C LEU A 795 28.17 -2.36 -1.29
N ALA A 796 27.44 -1.75 -0.35
CA ALA A 796 27.56 -0.33 -0.05
C ALA A 796 28.88 0.05 0.62
N ASP A 797 29.34 -0.73 1.60
CA ASP A 797 30.69 -0.58 2.16
C ASP A 797 31.78 -0.86 1.09
N TYR A 798 31.57 -1.87 0.24
CA TYR A 798 32.46 -2.16 -0.90
C TYR A 798 32.57 -0.95 -1.84
N ALA A 799 31.46 -0.29 -2.18
CA ALA A 799 31.45 0.87 -3.08
C ALA A 799 32.02 2.15 -2.44
N ALA A 800 32.02 2.26 -1.12
CA ALA A 800 32.32 3.51 -0.43
C ALA A 800 33.70 4.10 -0.74
N PRO A 801 34.83 3.35 -0.72
CA PRO A 801 36.14 3.91 -1.08
C PRO A 801 36.23 4.40 -2.53
N ILE A 802 35.48 3.76 -3.45
CA ILE A 802 35.46 4.13 -4.86
C ILE A 802 34.77 5.49 -5.03
N ILE A 803 33.63 5.67 -4.37
CA ILE A 803 32.82 6.90 -4.46
C ILE A 803 33.48 8.03 -3.67
N ALA A 804 34.12 7.75 -2.52
CA ALA A 804 34.84 8.74 -1.73
C ALA A 804 36.02 9.37 -2.47
N ALA A 805 36.67 8.61 -3.35
CA ALA A 805 37.80 9.04 -4.18
C ALA A 805 37.37 9.91 -5.39
N ASP A 806 36.08 9.97 -5.72
CA ASP A 806 35.59 10.68 -6.91
C ASP A 806 35.73 12.20 -6.76
N SER A 807 36.74 12.78 -7.41
CA SER A 807 37.15 14.18 -7.25
C SER A 807 36.56 15.12 -8.30
N THR A 808 35.51 14.73 -9.03
CA THR A 808 34.84 15.64 -9.99
C THR A 808 34.52 16.98 -9.32
N THR A 809 35.19 18.04 -9.77
CA THR A 809 35.12 19.39 -9.21
C THR A 809 33.94 20.17 -9.78
N THR A 810 33.34 21.03 -8.95
CA THR A 810 32.35 22.04 -9.37
C THR A 810 33.04 22.97 -10.37
N THR A 811 32.61 22.97 -11.62
CA THR A 811 32.97 24.02 -12.59
C THR A 811 31.75 24.83 -12.96
#